data_AF-A0A1L4AAC2-F1
#
_entry.id   AF-A0A1L4AAC2-F1
#
_cell.length_a   1.000
_cell.length_b   1.000
_cell.length_c   1.000
_cell.angle_alpha   90.00
_cell.angle_beta   90.00
_cell.angle_gamma   90.00
#
_symmetry.space_group_name_H-M   'P 1'
#
loop_
_entity.id
_entity.type
_entity.pdbx_description
1 polymer ?
#
loop_
_entity_poly.entity_id
_entity_poly.type
_entity_poly.pdbx_seq_one_letter_code
_entity_poly.pdbx_strand_id
1 'polypeptide(L)'
;MELKVTMWIWVIAFRLHVVKSQTNQPLHSSSKLIDQGSLVRFRRLSPQNRYAEPESRSNNGDADSMCPITYLSHVFTGSVVSYAKEVPKGYISKDGNDIGSKVQEDDWEAYLASQKGLKILVLLLVLLFLLILILGLLYACCCVAWEKNERSSRGCRYCCGILLAILALLMLLFLILAIMAATQLNINLKNLKASGCYPSNSSQSSADYIFQKASERLRHLYVINYDQKVKRIKSALNQDPSIKYPNRELEVHAKAIERLIEVLRNMRRIKPVMLRIKNRLLDARRLATQFRDALRGVKRDLMVILIADCTHSECQDFYRANEIKMLDMGCLHYDSLPEFEPLLESVQEVIDSKFIDYPLQAVGQLRRMSSAIKNRMSDILDSVNKDLNKGAKKLQERYEASLKVLRQVVEEMKKDMPLVVKTNPRSRSTPAADLRRKLGSSWFGTTLCLIVLLMLVPLLLLFGLLIALFSPKVASWLLCAVLVALFILFSVGVILVLFYLVHGALIYQAFCSRKFPQPVDNKSINPNKFLPENVTTFRSMPMVRTSEILQSCVRNESLYNVLGIKEIYDPYGFRDDVMIDVVKSLEKMGNTSMPGAPKEIHPDAEESAKKLLTGNLSTYDIKDYTKYICPQLVPEPNPGPLDGLTRKLESLANKVEPGVTLKNQAIHLRAYQKHLCVPLAAIVQRLIKRLKQMDWLLSGGYGSFVKYLHHLLDKIKQGDDLLRQDSKKEADEVARNISKLVKSGLDDYVRVVEEATKEDMESCEPLIREDDEAMVEYADLCNRIAKPMNAIWFWLLLFSSLLLPTICCTHFLRSRLNSLKHSVATPVSYGESNFMAPGILPLGLPQCQCYRYLPVSAETNVDYLEGMEDYYVDQVKRKRE
;
A
#
# COMPACT_ATOMS: atom_id res chain seq x y z
N MET A 1 -49.70 -33.78 45.57
CA MET A 1 -48.83 -34.92 45.20
C MET A 1 -49.36 -35.63 43.96
N GLU A 2 -50.68 -35.84 43.84
CA GLU A 2 -51.33 -36.46 42.67
C GLU A 2 -51.15 -35.72 41.33
N LEU A 3 -51.06 -34.38 41.33
CA LEU A 3 -50.82 -33.61 40.10
C LEU A 3 -49.40 -33.79 39.52
N LYS A 4 -48.40 -34.04 40.38
CA LYS A 4 -47.03 -34.36 39.93
C LYS A 4 -46.96 -35.78 39.38
N VAL A 5 -47.70 -36.72 39.96
CA VAL A 5 -47.73 -38.12 39.52
C VAL A 5 -48.42 -38.26 38.17
N THR A 6 -49.56 -37.59 37.96
CA THR A 6 -50.27 -37.63 36.66
C THR A 6 -49.46 -37.01 35.52
N MET A 7 -48.78 -35.88 35.76
CA MET A 7 -47.91 -35.26 34.75
C MET A 7 -46.72 -36.17 34.40
N TRP A 8 -46.11 -36.84 35.38
CA TRP A 8 -45.03 -37.81 35.13
C TRP A 8 -45.51 -39.07 34.42
N ILE A 9 -46.71 -39.58 34.73
CA ILE A 9 -47.30 -40.72 34.02
C ILE A 9 -47.52 -40.38 32.55
N TRP A 10 -48.01 -39.18 32.23
CA TRP A 10 -48.18 -38.73 30.84
C TRP A 10 -46.84 -38.58 30.11
N VAL A 11 -45.82 -38.03 30.76
CA VAL A 11 -44.48 -37.88 30.17
C VAL A 11 -43.80 -39.24 29.93
N ILE A 12 -43.95 -40.19 30.86
CA ILE A 12 -43.40 -41.55 30.73
C ILE A 12 -44.14 -42.34 29.65
N ALA A 13 -45.47 -42.29 29.63
CA ALA A 13 -46.27 -42.94 28.60
C ALA A 13 -45.95 -42.41 27.20
N PHE A 14 -45.77 -41.08 27.07
CA PHE A 14 -45.40 -40.45 25.81
C PHE A 14 -43.97 -40.81 25.37
N ARG A 15 -43.00 -40.90 26.29
CA ARG A 15 -41.64 -41.37 25.97
C ARG A 15 -41.61 -42.84 25.52
N LEU A 16 -42.36 -43.72 26.18
CA LEU A 16 -42.43 -45.15 25.82
C LEU A 16 -43.05 -45.36 24.43
N HIS A 17 -44.05 -44.57 24.06
CA HIS A 17 -44.71 -44.72 22.76
C HIS A 17 -43.84 -44.23 21.59
N VAL A 18 -42.98 -43.22 21.82
CA VAL A 18 -42.06 -42.69 20.79
C VAL A 18 -40.86 -43.60 20.58
N VAL A 19 -40.33 -44.24 21.63
CA VAL A 19 -39.17 -45.15 21.51
C VAL A 19 -39.49 -46.39 20.68
N LYS A 20 -40.74 -46.87 20.69
CA LYS A 20 -41.12 -48.08 19.93
C LYS A 20 -41.25 -47.86 18.42
N SER A 21 -41.27 -46.61 17.94
CA SER A 21 -41.46 -46.31 16.51
C SER A 21 -40.17 -45.93 15.75
N GLN A 22 -39.00 -46.05 16.38
CA GLN A 22 -37.70 -45.79 15.76
C GLN A 22 -36.83 -47.06 15.64
N THR A 23 -37.35 -48.07 14.95
CA THR A 23 -36.52 -49.16 14.41
C THR A 23 -36.98 -49.45 13.00
N ASN A 24 -36.42 -48.75 12.02
CA ASN A 24 -36.26 -49.22 10.64
C ASN A 24 -35.35 -48.25 9.85
N GLN A 25 -34.07 -48.63 9.85
CA GLN A 25 -32.97 -48.51 8.86
C GLN A 25 -32.73 -47.24 7.98
N PRO A 26 -31.45 -47.01 7.60
CA PRO A 26 -30.94 -45.69 7.20
C PRO A 26 -30.74 -45.55 5.67
N LEU A 27 -30.96 -44.34 5.14
CA LEU A 27 -30.55 -44.00 3.77
C LEU A 27 -29.17 -43.33 3.76
N HIS A 28 -28.20 -44.06 3.22
CA HIS A 28 -26.94 -43.55 2.69
C HIS A 28 -27.21 -42.58 1.53
N SER A 29 -26.67 -41.35 1.58
CA SER A 29 -26.52 -40.51 0.40
C SER A 29 -25.05 -40.10 0.25
N SER A 30 -24.38 -40.79 -0.66
CA SER A 30 -23.05 -40.47 -1.15
C SER A 30 -23.15 -39.30 -2.14
N SER A 31 -22.66 -38.11 -1.79
CA SER A 31 -22.43 -37.03 -2.76
C SER A 31 -20.95 -36.67 -2.77
N LYS A 32 -20.33 -36.96 -3.91
CA LYS A 32 -18.91 -36.87 -4.25
C LYS A 32 -18.29 -35.51 -3.88
N LEU A 33 -17.04 -35.60 -3.41
CA LEU A 33 -16.03 -34.54 -3.45
C LEU A 33 -16.09 -33.79 -4.79
N ILE A 34 -16.38 -32.50 -4.75
CA ILE A 34 -15.99 -31.57 -5.81
C ILE A 34 -14.80 -30.78 -5.25
N ASP A 35 -13.63 -31.20 -5.72
CA ASP A 35 -12.36 -30.53 -5.54
C ASP A 35 -12.34 -29.29 -6.46
N GLN A 36 -12.50 -28.11 -5.89
CA GLN A 36 -12.22 -26.83 -6.56
C GLN A 36 -11.22 -26.05 -5.71
N GLY A 37 -10.01 -26.58 -5.62
CA GLY A 37 -8.83 -25.75 -5.56
C GLY A 37 -8.76 -24.81 -6.79
N SER A 38 -8.23 -23.62 -6.57
CA SER A 38 -8.02 -22.53 -7.55
C SER A 38 -9.18 -21.55 -7.79
N LEU A 39 -9.40 -20.65 -6.83
CA LEU A 39 -9.72 -19.24 -7.11
C LEU A 39 -9.40 -18.35 -5.89
N VAL A 40 -8.18 -18.50 -5.36
CA VAL A 40 -7.58 -17.50 -4.45
C VAL A 40 -7.08 -16.34 -5.31
N ARG A 41 -8.01 -15.50 -5.79
CA ARG A 41 -7.65 -14.20 -6.38
C ARG A 41 -8.20 -13.12 -5.45
N PHE A 42 -7.34 -12.68 -4.53
CA PHE A 42 -7.57 -11.58 -3.60
C PHE A 42 -8.10 -10.34 -4.35
N ARG A 43 -9.43 -10.18 -4.38
CA ARG A 43 -10.05 -8.96 -4.87
C ARG A 43 -9.89 -7.92 -3.77
N ARG A 44 -8.92 -7.02 -3.96
CA ARG A 44 -8.64 -5.84 -3.15
C ARG A 44 -9.97 -5.08 -2.93
N LEU A 45 -10.54 -5.18 -1.72
CA LEU A 45 -11.80 -4.53 -1.38
C LEU A 45 -11.59 -3.02 -1.33
N SER A 46 -12.26 -2.29 -2.22
CA SER A 46 -12.37 -0.83 -2.15
C SER A 46 -13.49 -0.46 -1.16
N PRO A 47 -13.26 0.47 -0.21
CA PRO A 47 -14.20 0.77 0.86
C PRO A 47 -15.25 1.78 0.38
N GLN A 48 -16.45 1.31 0.04
CA GLN A 48 -17.62 2.18 -0.08
C GLN A 48 -18.35 2.29 1.27
N ASN A 49 -18.64 3.55 1.63
CA ASN A 49 -19.39 4.06 2.79
C ASN A 49 -20.35 3.05 3.43
N ARG A 50 -19.97 2.50 4.59
CA ARG A 50 -20.82 1.64 5.42
C ARG A 50 -21.30 2.38 6.67
N TYR A 51 -22.26 3.29 6.49
CA TYR A 51 -23.33 3.49 7.47
C TYR A 51 -24.57 2.79 6.91
N ALA A 52 -24.52 1.47 6.86
CA ALA A 52 -25.69 0.64 6.59
C ALA A 52 -25.61 -0.50 7.60
N GLU A 53 -26.69 -0.70 8.32
CA GLU A 53 -26.88 -1.73 9.34
C GLU A 53 -26.25 -3.07 8.90
N PRO A 54 -25.61 -3.83 9.81
CA PRO A 54 -24.88 -5.05 9.48
C PRO A 54 -25.79 -6.24 9.08
N GLU A 55 -26.87 -6.00 8.36
CA GLU A 55 -27.81 -7.02 7.86
C GLU A 55 -27.48 -7.58 6.46
N SER A 56 -26.43 -7.14 5.76
CA SER A 56 -26.22 -7.54 4.34
C SER A 56 -24.96 -8.36 4.03
N ARG A 57 -24.31 -9.01 5.01
CA ARG A 57 -23.10 -9.83 4.75
C ARG A 57 -23.16 -11.26 5.30
N SER A 58 -24.16 -12.02 4.86
CA SER A 58 -24.14 -13.48 4.89
C SER A 58 -24.25 -13.97 3.46
N ASN A 59 -23.13 -14.40 2.87
CA ASN A 59 -23.02 -14.78 1.45
C ASN A 59 -23.64 -16.15 1.12
N ASN A 60 -24.56 -16.66 1.94
CA ASN A 60 -25.36 -17.84 1.65
C ASN A 60 -26.75 -17.39 1.23
N GLY A 61 -27.03 -17.45 -0.08
CA GLY A 61 -28.29 -17.02 -0.70
C GLY A 61 -29.57 -17.67 -0.14
N ASP A 62 -29.45 -18.72 0.68
CA ASP A 62 -30.60 -19.34 1.34
C ASP A 62 -31.13 -18.54 2.54
N ALA A 63 -30.29 -17.76 3.24
CA ALA A 63 -30.69 -17.05 4.46
C ALA A 63 -31.60 -15.85 4.17
N ASP A 64 -31.39 -15.14 3.06
CA ASP A 64 -32.15 -13.93 2.72
C ASP A 64 -33.57 -14.21 2.24
N SER A 65 -33.81 -15.36 1.60
CA SER A 65 -35.13 -15.71 1.04
C SER A 65 -36.23 -15.80 2.10
N MET A 66 -35.88 -16.07 3.36
CA MET A 66 -36.82 -16.24 4.48
C MET A 66 -36.85 -15.07 5.46
N CYS A 67 -36.15 -13.96 5.17
CA CYS A 67 -36.14 -12.76 6.02
C CYS A 67 -37.55 -12.26 6.39
N PRO A 68 -38.57 -12.28 5.49
CA PRO A 68 -39.93 -11.84 5.83
C PRO A 68 -40.59 -12.65 6.96
N ILE A 69 -40.27 -13.94 7.11
CA ILE A 69 -40.87 -14.83 8.12
C ILE A 69 -40.37 -14.46 9.54
N THR A 70 -39.13 -14.01 9.64
CA THR A 70 -38.48 -13.75 10.93
C THR A 70 -38.48 -12.27 11.33
N TYR A 71 -38.59 -11.35 10.37
CA TYR A 71 -38.54 -9.91 10.60
C TYR A 71 -39.56 -9.43 11.65
N LEU A 72 -40.85 -9.75 11.48
CA LEU A 72 -41.91 -9.33 12.41
C LEU A 72 -41.67 -9.85 13.83
N SER A 73 -41.29 -11.12 13.95
CA SER A 73 -40.97 -11.73 15.25
C SER A 73 -39.76 -11.08 15.91
N HIS A 74 -38.74 -10.70 15.15
CA HIS A 74 -37.53 -10.06 15.65
C HIS A 74 -37.84 -8.68 16.24
N VAL A 75 -38.63 -7.87 15.51
CA VAL A 75 -39.09 -6.56 15.98
C VAL A 75 -39.94 -6.70 17.24
N PHE A 76 -40.87 -7.65 17.25
CA PHE A 76 -41.75 -7.85 18.41
C PHE A 76 -40.99 -8.35 19.64
N THR A 77 -40.05 -9.29 19.49
CA THR A 77 -39.15 -9.70 20.59
C THR A 77 -38.36 -8.51 21.12
N GLY A 78 -37.82 -7.65 20.24
CA GLY A 78 -37.11 -6.43 20.63
C GLY A 78 -37.98 -5.45 21.43
N SER A 79 -39.28 -5.40 21.17
CA SER A 79 -40.22 -4.57 21.95
C SER A 79 -40.56 -5.18 23.33
N VAL A 80 -40.55 -6.51 23.45
CA VAL A 80 -40.86 -7.21 24.71
C VAL A 80 -39.66 -7.23 25.65
N VAL A 81 -38.45 -7.20 25.10
CA VAL A 81 -37.19 -7.36 25.82
C VAL A 81 -36.48 -6.01 25.96
N SER A 82 -36.09 -5.64 27.18
CA SER A 82 -35.46 -4.33 27.42
C SER A 82 -33.98 -4.37 27.02
N TYR A 83 -33.58 -3.56 26.03
CA TYR A 83 -32.18 -3.42 25.60
C TYR A 83 -31.25 -2.84 26.68
N ALA A 84 -31.79 -2.07 27.63
CA ALA A 84 -30.99 -1.25 28.54
C ALA A 84 -30.50 -1.98 29.81
N LYS A 85 -30.90 -3.23 30.06
CA LYS A 85 -30.53 -3.95 31.29
C LYS A 85 -29.63 -5.13 30.98
N GLU A 86 -28.52 -5.21 31.70
CA GLU A 86 -27.64 -6.37 31.67
C GLU A 86 -28.39 -7.64 32.11
N VAL A 87 -28.14 -8.73 31.38
CA VAL A 87 -28.69 -10.04 31.72
C VAL A 87 -28.06 -10.50 33.04
N PRO A 88 -28.84 -10.96 34.03
CA PRO A 88 -28.29 -11.42 35.30
C PRO A 88 -27.26 -12.54 35.11
N LYS A 89 -26.30 -12.64 36.04
CA LYS A 89 -25.24 -13.66 35.98
C LYS A 89 -25.83 -15.07 36.00
N GLY A 90 -25.30 -15.94 35.15
CA GLY A 90 -25.66 -17.37 35.09
C GLY A 90 -26.69 -17.75 34.03
N TYR A 91 -27.33 -16.80 33.34
CA TYR A 91 -28.26 -17.10 32.22
C TYR A 91 -27.57 -17.25 30.87
N ILE A 92 -26.42 -16.60 30.69
CA ILE A 92 -25.56 -16.71 29.52
C ILE A 92 -24.24 -17.30 30.00
N SER A 93 -23.63 -18.17 29.19
CA SER A 93 -22.33 -18.77 29.47
C SER A 93 -21.22 -17.69 29.57
N LYS A 94 -20.09 -18.01 30.20
CA LYS A 94 -18.99 -17.03 30.41
C LYS A 94 -18.37 -16.55 29.09
N ASP A 95 -18.33 -17.42 28.09
CA ASP A 95 -17.91 -17.13 26.73
C ASP A 95 -18.99 -16.39 25.92
N GLY A 96 -20.24 -16.35 26.42
CA GLY A 96 -21.35 -15.66 25.75
C GLY A 96 -21.94 -16.40 24.55
N ASN A 97 -21.42 -17.60 24.26
CA ASN A 97 -21.77 -18.36 23.05
C ASN A 97 -22.88 -19.40 23.29
N ASP A 98 -23.36 -19.52 24.53
CA ASP A 98 -24.35 -20.51 24.92
C ASP A 98 -25.22 -20.06 26.09
N ILE A 99 -26.22 -20.89 26.42
CA ILE A 99 -27.02 -20.72 27.62
C ILE A 99 -26.19 -21.03 28.88
N GLY A 100 -26.44 -20.27 29.94
CA GLY A 100 -25.77 -20.44 31.22
C GLY A 100 -26.42 -21.51 32.12
N SER A 101 -25.77 -21.80 33.25
CA SER A 101 -26.21 -22.85 34.18
C SER A 101 -27.63 -22.64 34.73
N LYS A 102 -28.06 -21.39 34.97
CA LYS A 102 -29.42 -21.10 35.46
C LYS A 102 -30.51 -21.54 34.48
N VAL A 103 -30.23 -21.49 33.19
CA VAL A 103 -31.16 -21.97 32.15
C VAL A 103 -31.21 -23.50 32.15
N GLN A 104 -30.07 -24.15 32.37
CA GLN A 104 -30.00 -25.60 32.49
C GLN A 104 -30.81 -26.09 33.70
N GLU A 105 -30.75 -25.35 34.81
CA GLU A 105 -31.46 -25.59 36.07
C GLU A 105 -32.94 -25.12 36.08
N ASP A 106 -33.44 -24.49 35.01
CA ASP A 106 -34.80 -23.91 34.91
C ASP A 106 -35.12 -22.82 35.96
N ASP A 107 -34.10 -22.10 36.46
CA ASP A 107 -34.26 -20.96 37.36
C ASP A 107 -34.48 -19.66 36.56
N TRP A 108 -35.74 -19.28 36.33
CA TRP A 108 -36.13 -18.12 35.52
C TRP A 108 -36.46 -16.84 36.31
N GLU A 109 -36.43 -16.89 37.64
CA GLU A 109 -36.96 -15.82 38.50
C GLU A 109 -36.23 -14.49 38.28
N ALA A 110 -34.90 -14.50 38.39
CA ALA A 110 -34.09 -13.30 38.25
C ALA A 110 -34.14 -12.71 36.83
N TYR A 111 -34.21 -13.57 35.81
CA TYR A 111 -34.33 -13.13 34.43
C TYR A 111 -35.66 -12.42 34.16
N LEU A 112 -36.79 -13.04 34.52
CA LEU A 112 -38.10 -12.43 34.34
C LEU A 112 -38.26 -11.15 35.18
N ALA A 113 -37.68 -11.10 36.39
CA ALA A 113 -37.67 -9.88 37.20
C ALA A 113 -36.91 -8.72 36.52
N SER A 114 -35.86 -9.04 35.73
CA SER A 114 -35.10 -8.03 34.99
C SER A 114 -35.90 -7.43 33.82
N GLN A 115 -36.73 -8.25 33.15
CA GLN A 115 -37.43 -7.91 31.91
C GLN A 115 -38.92 -7.58 32.16
N LYS A 116 -39.24 -6.28 32.28
CA LYS A 116 -40.62 -5.83 32.56
C LYS A 116 -41.63 -6.31 31.51
N GLY A 117 -41.35 -6.08 30.22
CA GLY A 117 -42.25 -6.44 29.12
C GLY A 117 -42.49 -7.96 29.03
N LEU A 118 -41.42 -8.74 29.04
CA LEU A 118 -41.48 -10.21 29.05
C LEU A 118 -42.28 -10.75 30.24
N LYS A 119 -42.05 -10.23 31.45
CA LYS A 119 -42.78 -10.64 32.66
C LYS A 119 -44.30 -10.43 32.51
N ILE A 120 -44.71 -9.27 31.99
CA ILE A 120 -46.13 -8.95 31.79
C ILE A 120 -46.74 -9.91 30.76
N LEU A 121 -46.06 -10.17 29.64
CA LEU A 121 -46.55 -11.08 28.60
C LEU A 121 -46.68 -12.53 29.10
N VAL A 122 -45.68 -13.03 29.82
CA VAL A 122 -45.72 -14.38 30.41
C VAL A 122 -46.86 -14.50 31.41
N LEU A 123 -47.05 -13.50 32.30
CA LEU A 123 -48.15 -13.50 33.26
C LEU A 123 -49.52 -13.52 32.56
N LEU A 124 -49.69 -12.71 31.50
CA LEU A 124 -50.92 -12.68 30.72
C LEU A 124 -51.23 -14.03 30.06
N LEU A 125 -50.22 -14.68 29.48
CA LEU A 125 -50.37 -16.00 28.85
C LEU A 125 -50.72 -17.09 29.86
N VAL A 126 -50.11 -17.07 31.06
CA VAL A 126 -50.43 -18.01 32.14
C VAL A 126 -51.85 -17.79 32.66
N LEU A 127 -52.28 -16.54 32.84
CA LEU A 127 -53.65 -16.23 33.24
C LEU A 127 -54.67 -16.69 32.20
N LEU A 128 -54.37 -16.46 30.91
CA LEU A 128 -55.21 -16.88 29.80
C LEU A 128 -55.30 -18.41 29.70
N PHE A 129 -54.19 -19.12 29.93
CA PHE A 129 -54.15 -20.58 30.01
C PHE A 129 -55.10 -21.12 31.10
N LEU A 130 -55.05 -20.55 32.31
CA LEU A 130 -55.93 -20.95 33.41
C LEU A 130 -57.39 -20.62 33.12
N LEU A 131 -57.67 -19.43 32.59
CA LEU A 131 -59.02 -18.98 32.27
C LEU A 131 -59.69 -19.89 31.24
N ILE A 132 -58.99 -20.22 30.15
CA ILE A 132 -59.56 -21.06 29.07
C ILE A 132 -59.79 -22.50 29.54
N LEU A 133 -58.94 -23.04 30.41
CA LEU A 133 -59.18 -24.35 31.02
C LEU A 133 -60.44 -24.36 31.90
N ILE A 134 -60.62 -23.34 32.73
CA ILE A 134 -61.82 -23.19 33.58
C ILE A 134 -63.07 -23.06 32.69
N LEU A 135 -63.01 -22.22 31.66
CA LEU A 135 -64.12 -22.05 30.71
C LEU A 135 -64.42 -23.34 29.95
N GLY A 136 -63.40 -24.10 29.55
CA GLY A 136 -63.56 -25.40 28.89
C GLY A 136 -64.24 -26.43 29.79
N LEU A 137 -63.86 -26.49 31.07
CA LEU A 137 -64.50 -27.36 32.07
C LEU A 137 -65.95 -26.95 32.34
N LEU A 138 -66.22 -25.66 32.55
CA LEU A 138 -67.58 -25.13 32.71
C LEU A 138 -68.42 -25.41 31.47
N TYR A 139 -67.85 -25.22 30.28
CA TYR A 139 -68.52 -25.53 29.03
C TYR A 139 -68.85 -27.02 28.92
N ALA A 140 -67.91 -27.92 29.25
CA ALA A 140 -68.14 -29.36 29.26
C ALA A 140 -69.27 -29.77 30.24
N CYS A 141 -69.33 -29.14 31.42
CA CYS A 141 -70.39 -29.38 32.40
C CYS A 141 -71.77 -28.84 31.93
N CYS A 142 -71.81 -27.68 31.28
CA CYS A 142 -73.06 -26.99 30.94
C CYS A 142 -73.58 -27.26 29.51
N CYS A 143 -72.79 -27.94 28.67
CA CYS A 143 -73.06 -28.17 27.24
C CYS A 143 -74.42 -28.81 26.92
N VAL A 144 -74.97 -29.62 27.82
CA VAL A 144 -76.20 -30.38 27.57
C VAL A 144 -77.45 -29.50 27.76
N ALA A 145 -77.37 -28.40 28.52
CA ALA A 145 -78.56 -27.71 29.03
C ALA A 145 -79.06 -26.51 28.20
N TRP A 146 -78.27 -25.99 27.25
CA TRP A 146 -78.60 -24.70 26.62
C TRP A 146 -79.35 -24.84 25.28
N GLU A 147 -80.66 -25.13 25.35
CA GLU A 147 -81.58 -25.00 24.22
C GLU A 147 -82.07 -23.55 24.10
N LYS A 148 -81.60 -22.79 23.10
CA LYS A 148 -82.26 -21.54 22.69
C LYS A 148 -82.77 -21.63 21.25
N ASN A 149 -84.09 -21.59 21.12
CA ASN A 149 -84.89 -21.65 19.88
C ASN A 149 -84.91 -20.32 19.10
N GLU A 150 -83.76 -19.70 18.83
CA GLU A 150 -83.73 -18.52 17.96
C GLU A 150 -83.60 -18.91 16.47
N ARG A 151 -84.70 -18.73 15.72
CA ARG A 151 -84.74 -18.89 14.26
C ARG A 151 -83.67 -17.99 13.61
N SER A 152 -82.78 -18.61 12.84
CA SER A 152 -81.65 -17.94 12.19
C SER A 152 -81.92 -17.62 10.72
N SER A 153 -81.57 -16.40 10.29
CA SER A 153 -81.50 -16.05 8.88
C SER A 153 -80.38 -16.83 8.17
N ARG A 154 -80.61 -17.28 6.92
CA ARG A 154 -79.58 -17.97 6.13
C ARG A 154 -78.30 -17.13 6.00
N GLY A 155 -78.43 -15.81 5.79
CA GLY A 155 -77.30 -14.89 5.63
C GLY A 155 -76.34 -14.88 6.83
N CYS A 156 -76.85 -14.92 8.06
CA CYS A 156 -76.00 -14.92 9.26
C CYS A 156 -75.17 -16.23 9.38
N ARG A 157 -75.75 -17.38 9.00
CA ARG A 157 -75.03 -18.67 8.97
C ARG A 157 -73.90 -18.67 7.95
N TYR A 158 -74.16 -18.16 6.73
CA TYR A 158 -73.11 -18.04 5.71
C TYR A 158 -72.01 -17.07 6.15
N CYS A 159 -72.36 -15.90 6.71
CA CYS A 159 -71.39 -14.94 7.22
C CYS A 159 -70.49 -15.55 8.31
N CYS A 160 -71.08 -16.25 9.30
CA CYS A 160 -70.32 -16.92 10.35
C CYS A 160 -69.47 -18.09 9.83
N GLY A 161 -69.99 -18.87 8.87
CA GLY A 161 -69.25 -19.95 8.22
C GLY A 161 -68.08 -19.43 7.38
N ILE A 162 -68.26 -18.34 6.64
CA ILE A 162 -67.19 -17.67 5.88
C ILE A 162 -66.13 -17.12 6.84
N LEU A 163 -66.55 -16.47 7.93
CA LEU A 163 -65.63 -15.98 8.95
C LEU A 163 -64.80 -17.12 9.57
N LEU A 164 -65.45 -18.25 9.92
CA LEU A 164 -64.75 -19.44 10.42
C LEU A 164 -63.81 -20.04 9.38
N ALA A 165 -64.18 -20.04 8.10
CA ALA A 165 -63.28 -20.49 7.03
C ALA A 165 -62.05 -19.59 6.91
N ILE A 166 -62.24 -18.26 6.97
CA ILE A 166 -61.13 -17.29 6.96
C ILE A 166 -60.22 -17.51 8.18
N LEU A 167 -60.80 -17.66 9.38
CA LEU A 167 -60.05 -17.95 10.60
C LEU A 167 -59.27 -19.27 10.49
N ALA A 168 -59.89 -20.32 9.95
CA ALA A 168 -59.24 -21.62 9.74
C ALA A 168 -58.07 -21.55 8.75
N LEU A 169 -58.23 -20.82 7.64
CA LEU A 169 -57.16 -20.60 6.67
C LEU A 169 -56.00 -19.79 7.26
N LEU A 170 -56.29 -18.75 8.05
CA LEU A 170 -55.26 -17.96 8.74
C LEU A 170 -54.53 -18.80 9.81
N MET A 171 -55.25 -19.63 10.55
CA MET A 171 -54.64 -20.57 11.50
C MET A 171 -53.70 -21.56 10.80
N LEU A 172 -54.12 -22.10 9.64
CA LEU A 172 -53.28 -22.98 8.82
C LEU A 172 -52.00 -22.25 8.36
N LEU A 173 -52.13 -21.02 7.87
CA LEU A 173 -51.01 -20.19 7.44
C LEU A 173 -50.00 -19.96 8.58
N PHE A 174 -50.47 -19.58 9.77
CA PHE A 174 -49.58 -19.34 10.92
C PHE A 174 -48.90 -20.61 11.41
N LEU A 175 -49.58 -21.76 11.39
CA LEU A 175 -48.94 -23.04 11.71
C LEU A 175 -47.89 -23.43 10.66
N ILE A 176 -48.15 -23.21 9.36
CA ILE A 176 -47.15 -23.42 8.30
C ILE A 176 -45.93 -22.52 8.53
N LEU A 177 -46.12 -21.25 8.87
CA LEU A 177 -45.03 -20.31 9.20
C LEU A 177 -44.24 -20.78 10.44
N ALA A 178 -44.91 -21.33 11.46
CA ALA A 178 -44.25 -21.93 12.63
C ALA A 178 -43.44 -23.19 12.26
N ILE A 179 -43.95 -24.05 11.37
CA ILE A 179 -43.23 -25.23 10.85
C ILE A 179 -41.98 -24.78 10.07
N MET A 180 -42.10 -23.77 9.21
CA MET A 180 -40.96 -23.23 8.46
C MET A 180 -39.90 -22.67 9.41
N ALA A 181 -40.30 -21.89 10.42
CA ALA A 181 -39.39 -21.38 11.45
C ALA A 181 -38.70 -22.51 12.25
N ALA A 182 -39.44 -23.54 12.65
CA ALA A 182 -38.88 -24.71 13.34
C ALA A 182 -37.91 -25.50 12.45
N THR A 183 -38.23 -25.63 11.16
CA THR A 183 -37.38 -26.30 10.17
C THR A 183 -36.10 -25.52 9.92
N GLN A 184 -36.20 -24.19 9.78
CA GLN A 184 -35.06 -23.30 9.64
C GLN A 184 -34.14 -23.38 10.87
N LEU A 185 -34.70 -23.35 12.08
CA LEU A 185 -33.92 -23.52 13.31
C LEU A 185 -33.19 -24.89 13.33
N ASN A 186 -33.86 -25.96 12.92
CA ASN A 186 -33.25 -27.30 12.84
C ASN A 186 -32.12 -27.38 11.81
N ILE A 187 -32.31 -26.82 10.61
CA ILE A 187 -31.27 -26.77 9.56
C ILE A 187 -30.07 -25.96 10.07
N ASN A 188 -30.32 -24.79 10.64
CA ASN A 188 -29.26 -23.91 11.15
C ASN A 188 -28.47 -24.56 12.30
N LEU A 189 -29.16 -25.19 13.26
CA LEU A 189 -28.51 -25.90 14.37
C LEU A 189 -27.70 -27.12 13.89
N LYS A 190 -28.12 -27.78 12.80
CA LYS A 190 -27.36 -28.88 12.17
C LYS A 190 -26.15 -28.36 11.40
N ASN A 191 -26.29 -27.29 10.63
CA ASN A 191 -25.19 -26.71 9.85
C ASN A 191 -24.08 -26.16 10.74
N LEU A 192 -24.42 -25.67 11.93
CA LEU A 192 -23.44 -25.28 12.96
C LEU A 192 -22.56 -26.45 13.46
N LYS A 193 -22.94 -27.72 13.26
CA LYS A 193 -22.04 -28.87 13.54
C LYS A 193 -20.87 -28.96 12.55
N ALA A 194 -21.04 -28.48 11.32
CA ALA A 194 -20.08 -28.70 10.23
C ALA A 194 -19.00 -27.61 10.15
N SER A 195 -19.31 -26.38 10.59
CA SER A 195 -18.36 -25.27 10.59
C SER A 195 -17.42 -25.32 11.80
N GLY A 196 -16.55 -26.34 11.85
CA GLY A 196 -15.36 -26.30 12.69
C GLY A 196 -14.41 -25.24 12.15
N CYS A 197 -14.32 -24.09 12.83
CA CYS A 197 -13.52 -22.95 12.38
C CYS A 197 -12.04 -23.32 12.20
N TYR A 198 -11.48 -22.96 11.04
CA TYR A 198 -10.05 -22.99 10.77
C TYR A 198 -9.32 -22.03 11.73
N PRO A 199 -8.28 -22.48 12.46
CA PRO A 199 -7.47 -21.59 13.26
C PRO A 199 -6.68 -20.65 12.34
N SER A 200 -6.97 -19.35 12.38
CA SER A 200 -6.05 -18.37 11.80
C SER A 200 -4.79 -18.33 12.66
N ASN A 201 -3.70 -18.87 12.15
CA ASN A 201 -2.39 -18.96 12.81
C ASN A 201 -1.67 -17.61 13.04
N SER A 202 -2.37 -16.49 13.17
CA SER A 202 -1.73 -15.23 13.58
C SER A 202 -1.54 -15.23 15.11
N SER A 203 -0.49 -15.89 15.57
CA SER A 203 -0.06 -15.89 16.98
C SER A 203 0.52 -14.55 17.44
N GLN A 204 0.75 -13.61 16.52
CA GLN A 204 1.19 -12.26 16.84
C GLN A 204 -0.03 -11.42 17.18
N SER A 205 -0.04 -10.78 18.37
CA SER A 205 -1.18 -9.92 18.71
C SER A 205 -1.33 -8.82 17.66
N SER A 206 -2.56 -8.48 17.27
CA SER A 206 -2.79 -7.43 16.26
C SER A 206 -2.10 -6.11 16.64
N ALA A 207 -1.98 -5.86 17.95
CA ALA A 207 -1.24 -4.75 18.51
C ALA A 207 0.27 -4.81 18.23
N ASP A 208 0.92 -5.97 18.42
CA ASP A 208 2.34 -6.15 18.09
C ASP A 208 2.59 -5.99 16.60
N TYR A 209 1.67 -6.49 15.76
CA TYR A 209 1.73 -6.32 14.31
C TYR A 209 1.68 -4.84 13.91
N ILE A 210 0.70 -4.09 14.45
CA ILE A 210 0.56 -2.66 14.18
C ILE A 210 1.78 -1.88 14.70
N PHE A 211 2.23 -2.17 15.92
CA PHE A 211 3.41 -1.53 16.49
C PHE A 211 4.63 -1.77 15.61
N GLN A 212 4.90 -3.02 15.24
CA GLN A 212 6.03 -3.38 14.40
C GLN A 212 5.96 -2.66 13.06
N LYS A 213 4.81 -2.70 12.38
CA LYS A 213 4.65 -2.14 11.04
C LYS A 213 4.71 -0.61 11.03
N ALA A 214 4.06 0.04 12.02
CA ALA A 214 4.18 1.47 12.23
C ALA A 214 5.63 1.88 12.55
N SER A 215 6.34 1.10 13.39
CA SER A 215 7.74 1.37 13.73
C SER A 215 8.66 1.29 12.51
N GLU A 216 8.53 0.23 11.70
CA GLU A 216 9.31 0.05 10.47
C GLU A 216 9.04 1.18 9.48
N ARG A 217 7.76 1.58 9.32
CA ARG A 217 7.38 2.66 8.41
C ARG A 217 7.90 4.02 8.87
N LEU A 218 7.78 4.34 10.16
CA LEU A 218 8.32 5.58 10.73
C LEU A 218 9.84 5.66 10.56
N ARG A 219 10.54 4.56 10.83
CA ARG A 219 12.00 4.47 10.63
C ARG A 219 12.37 4.73 9.18
N HIS A 220 11.68 4.07 8.26
CA HIS A 220 11.94 4.24 6.84
C HIS A 220 11.70 5.69 6.40
N LEU A 221 10.58 6.26 6.82
CA LEU A 221 10.13 7.57 6.37
C LEU A 221 11.00 8.71 6.88
N TYR A 222 11.37 8.70 8.16
CA TYR A 222 12.11 9.80 8.78
C TYR A 222 13.62 9.57 8.78
N VAL A 223 14.08 8.38 9.18
CA VAL A 223 15.52 8.13 9.36
C VAL A 223 16.17 7.71 8.05
N ILE A 224 15.65 6.65 7.42
CA ILE A 224 16.28 6.06 6.22
C ILE A 224 16.21 7.02 5.03
N ASN A 225 15.05 7.63 4.78
CA ASN A 225 14.91 8.59 3.68
C ASN A 225 15.82 9.81 3.89
N TYR A 226 15.97 10.31 5.13
CA TYR A 226 16.90 11.40 5.41
C TYR A 226 18.36 10.98 5.11
N ASP A 227 18.78 9.82 5.60
CA ASP A 227 20.13 9.29 5.33
C ASP A 227 20.39 9.13 3.82
N GLN A 228 19.40 8.67 3.07
CA GLN A 228 19.48 8.59 1.61
C GLN A 228 19.64 9.97 0.96
N LYS A 229 18.91 10.98 1.45
CA LYS A 229 19.02 12.36 0.95
C LYS A 229 20.38 12.97 1.30
N VAL A 230 20.87 12.77 2.52
CA VAL A 230 22.21 13.20 2.94
C VAL A 230 23.29 12.56 2.07
N LYS A 231 23.20 11.26 1.77
CA LYS A 231 24.13 10.58 0.85
C LYS A 231 24.13 11.22 -0.54
N ARG A 232 22.97 11.59 -1.07
CA ARG A 232 22.85 12.28 -2.37
C ARG A 232 23.46 13.69 -2.31
N ILE A 233 23.18 14.45 -1.25
CA ILE A 233 23.78 15.77 -1.03
C ILE A 233 25.31 15.65 -0.99
N LYS A 234 25.85 14.72 -0.20
CA LYS A 234 27.29 14.45 -0.12
C LYS A 234 27.90 14.09 -1.47
N SER A 235 27.23 13.23 -2.23
CA SER A 235 27.67 12.86 -3.58
C SER A 235 27.69 14.07 -4.52
N ALA A 236 26.65 14.91 -4.49
CA ALA A 236 26.56 16.10 -5.32
C ALA A 236 27.63 17.14 -4.96
N LEU A 237 27.87 17.38 -3.67
CA LEU A 237 28.95 18.24 -3.18
C LEU A 237 30.32 17.76 -3.67
N ASN A 238 30.57 16.45 -3.60
CA ASN A 238 31.84 15.85 -4.03
C ASN A 238 32.02 15.79 -5.56
N GLN A 239 30.94 15.93 -6.33
CA GLN A 239 30.98 15.89 -7.81
C GLN A 239 31.03 17.27 -8.44
N ASP A 240 30.54 18.31 -7.75
CA ASP A 240 30.56 19.68 -8.27
C ASP A 240 32.02 20.15 -8.51
N PRO A 241 32.39 20.50 -9.75
CA PRO A 241 33.75 20.93 -10.08
C PRO A 241 34.22 22.16 -9.30
N SER A 242 33.32 23.09 -8.98
CA SER A 242 33.65 24.32 -8.24
C SER A 242 34.02 24.01 -6.78
N ILE A 243 33.44 22.95 -6.22
CA ILE A 243 33.69 22.48 -4.85
C ILE A 243 34.89 21.52 -4.82
N LYS A 244 35.00 20.65 -5.82
CA LYS A 244 36.03 19.60 -5.89
C LYS A 244 37.41 20.15 -6.25
N TYR A 245 37.46 21.18 -7.10
CA TYR A 245 38.71 21.77 -7.58
C TYR A 245 38.69 23.31 -7.43
N PRO A 246 38.51 23.85 -6.22
CA PRO A 246 38.39 25.30 -6.01
C PRO A 246 39.68 26.04 -6.35
N ASN A 247 40.82 25.35 -6.32
CA ASN A 247 42.16 25.85 -6.60
C ASN A 247 42.65 25.55 -8.03
N ARG A 248 41.75 25.14 -8.94
CA ARG A 248 42.12 24.65 -10.28
C ARG A 248 42.93 25.67 -11.09
N GLU A 249 42.48 26.92 -11.11
CA GLU A 249 43.12 27.97 -11.90
C GLU A 249 44.56 28.24 -11.44
N LEU A 250 44.76 28.38 -10.12
CA LEU A 250 46.09 28.53 -9.51
C LEU A 250 47.01 27.35 -9.83
N GLU A 251 46.53 26.10 -9.76
CA GLU A 251 47.33 24.91 -10.10
C GLU A 251 47.69 24.81 -11.58
N VAL A 252 46.74 25.14 -12.46
CA VAL A 252 46.99 25.17 -13.91
C VAL A 252 48.03 26.22 -14.24
N HIS A 253 47.93 27.38 -13.62
CA HIS A 253 48.85 28.49 -13.85
C HIS A 253 50.25 28.22 -13.28
N ALA A 254 50.33 27.65 -12.07
CA ALA A 254 51.61 27.21 -11.50
C ALA A 254 52.32 26.19 -12.41
N LYS A 255 51.58 25.21 -12.95
CA LYS A 255 52.12 24.23 -13.91
C LYS A 255 52.59 24.87 -15.22
N ALA A 256 51.92 25.93 -15.68
CA ALA A 256 52.33 26.66 -16.86
C ALA A 256 53.70 27.34 -16.64
N ILE A 257 53.89 28.00 -15.50
CA ILE A 257 55.17 28.62 -15.12
C ILE A 257 56.26 27.55 -14.95
N GLU A 258 55.97 26.40 -14.32
CA GLU A 258 56.94 25.30 -14.18
C GLU A 258 57.47 24.76 -15.51
N ARG A 259 56.61 24.67 -16.53
CA ARG A 259 57.05 24.27 -17.87
C ARG A 259 58.02 25.28 -18.48
N LEU A 260 57.85 26.56 -18.19
CA LEU A 260 58.76 27.62 -18.65
C LEU A 260 60.08 27.59 -17.89
N ILE A 261 60.05 27.34 -16.57
CA ILE A 261 61.26 27.16 -15.74
C ILE A 261 62.21 26.12 -16.32
N GLU A 262 61.70 25.09 -17.00
CA GLU A 262 62.51 24.04 -17.61
C GLU A 262 63.52 24.57 -18.65
N VAL A 263 63.21 25.67 -19.34
CA VAL A 263 64.16 26.34 -20.26
C VAL A 263 65.35 26.88 -19.48
N LEU A 264 65.11 27.62 -18.39
CA LEU A 264 66.17 28.16 -17.52
C LEU A 264 67.00 27.05 -16.87
N ARG A 265 66.37 25.94 -16.46
CA ARG A 265 67.10 24.77 -15.92
C ARG A 265 68.01 24.14 -16.96
N ASN A 266 67.52 24.03 -18.19
CA ASN A 266 68.26 23.43 -19.29
C ASN A 266 69.41 24.31 -19.80
N MET A 267 69.46 25.60 -19.47
CA MET A 267 70.61 26.48 -19.78
C MET A 267 71.94 25.89 -19.32
N ARG A 268 71.98 25.25 -18.14
CA ARG A 268 73.20 24.58 -17.63
C ARG A 268 73.70 23.45 -18.54
N ARG A 269 72.82 22.86 -19.35
CA ARG A 269 73.14 21.75 -20.28
C ARG A 269 73.63 22.24 -21.64
N ILE A 270 73.59 23.55 -21.89
CA ILE A 270 73.93 24.14 -23.19
C ILE A 270 75.43 24.11 -23.45
N LYS A 271 76.25 24.42 -22.44
CA LYS A 271 77.72 24.44 -22.55
C LYS A 271 78.30 23.17 -23.20
N PRO A 272 77.98 21.93 -22.75
CA PRO A 272 78.49 20.72 -23.41
C PRO A 272 77.89 20.50 -24.81
N VAL A 273 76.72 21.05 -25.15
CA VAL A 273 76.17 21.01 -26.51
C VAL A 273 76.96 21.93 -27.43
N MET A 274 77.18 23.17 -27.02
CA MET A 274 77.94 24.18 -27.77
C MET A 274 79.39 23.74 -28.00
N LEU A 275 80.08 23.20 -26.99
CA LEU A 275 81.44 22.68 -27.14
C LEU A 275 81.52 21.56 -28.18
N ARG A 276 80.51 20.68 -28.23
CA ARG A 276 80.42 19.62 -29.26
C ARG A 276 80.16 20.19 -30.65
N ILE A 277 79.39 21.28 -30.76
CA ILE A 277 79.18 21.98 -32.04
C ILE A 277 80.48 22.63 -32.49
N LYS A 278 81.15 23.39 -31.61
CA LYS A 278 82.45 24.03 -31.88
C LYS A 278 83.47 23.03 -32.42
N ASN A 279 83.66 21.90 -31.73
CA ASN A 279 84.63 20.89 -32.16
C ASN A 279 84.30 20.31 -33.54
N ARG A 280 83.00 20.06 -33.81
CA ARG A 280 82.56 19.56 -35.13
C ARG A 280 82.62 20.61 -36.23
N LEU A 281 82.50 21.88 -35.87
CA LEU A 281 82.58 22.98 -36.81
C LEU A 281 84.03 23.19 -37.29
N LEU A 282 85.03 22.94 -36.45
CA LEU A 282 86.44 22.97 -36.86
C LEU A 282 86.72 21.95 -37.98
N ASP A 283 86.28 20.69 -37.81
CA ASP A 283 86.39 19.65 -38.82
C ASP A 283 85.67 20.05 -40.12
N ALA A 284 84.44 20.57 -39.98
CA ALA A 284 83.61 20.94 -41.11
C ALA A 284 84.17 22.15 -41.87
N ARG A 285 84.73 23.15 -41.17
CA ARG A 285 85.34 24.34 -41.76
C ARG A 285 86.52 23.96 -42.65
N ARG A 286 87.39 23.05 -42.20
CA ARG A 286 88.50 22.54 -43.02
C ARG A 286 88.00 21.87 -44.30
N LEU A 287 87.03 20.97 -44.20
CA LEU A 287 86.47 20.26 -45.35
C LEU A 287 85.73 21.21 -46.31
N ALA A 288 84.95 22.15 -45.78
CA ALA A 288 84.21 23.13 -46.57
C ALA A 288 85.14 24.05 -47.37
N THR A 289 86.22 24.54 -46.76
CA THR A 289 87.24 25.35 -47.47
C THR A 289 87.91 24.55 -48.56
N GLN A 290 88.41 23.34 -48.25
CA GLN A 290 89.04 22.47 -49.26
C GLN A 290 88.09 22.14 -50.41
N PHE A 291 86.83 21.88 -50.09
CA PHE A 291 85.81 21.57 -51.09
C PHE A 291 85.47 22.78 -51.96
N ARG A 292 85.28 23.96 -51.36
CA ARG A 292 85.06 25.22 -52.07
C ARG A 292 86.23 25.52 -53.03
N ASP A 293 87.46 25.37 -52.57
CA ASP A 293 88.65 25.66 -53.38
C ASP A 293 88.84 24.62 -54.49
N ALA A 294 88.53 23.34 -54.23
CA ALA A 294 88.49 22.29 -55.25
C ALA A 294 87.45 22.57 -56.35
N LEU A 295 86.23 22.95 -55.96
CA LEU A 295 85.17 23.33 -56.90
C LEU A 295 85.53 24.59 -57.70
N ARG A 296 86.22 25.56 -57.08
CA ARG A 296 86.78 26.73 -57.77
C ARG A 296 87.79 26.35 -58.84
N GLY A 297 88.65 25.37 -58.55
CA GLY A 297 89.60 24.81 -59.53
C GLY A 297 88.86 24.26 -60.74
N VAL A 298 87.94 23.31 -60.53
CA VAL A 298 87.17 22.69 -61.62
C VAL A 298 86.33 23.70 -62.38
N LYS A 299 85.73 24.69 -61.69
CA LYS A 299 85.00 25.78 -62.34
C LYS A 299 85.87 26.53 -63.33
N ARG A 300 87.09 26.92 -62.93
CA ARG A 300 88.02 27.66 -63.80
C ARG A 300 88.41 26.82 -65.01
N ASP A 301 88.76 25.56 -64.79
CA ASP A 301 89.16 24.65 -65.86
C ASP A 301 88.01 24.41 -66.84
N LEU A 302 86.80 24.10 -66.34
CA LEU A 302 85.62 23.92 -67.17
C LEU A 302 85.23 25.18 -67.91
N MET A 303 85.42 26.37 -67.33
CA MET A 303 85.16 27.63 -68.02
C MET A 303 86.07 27.79 -69.24
N VAL A 304 87.37 27.49 -69.12
CA VAL A 304 88.30 27.53 -70.25
C VAL A 304 87.94 26.47 -71.29
N ILE A 305 87.75 25.22 -70.86
CA ILE A 305 87.50 24.10 -71.77
C ILE A 305 86.18 24.26 -72.53
N LEU A 306 85.09 24.61 -71.84
CA LEU A 306 83.75 24.65 -72.43
C LEU A 306 83.47 25.92 -73.25
N ILE A 307 84.19 27.02 -72.99
CA ILE A 307 83.95 28.30 -73.67
C ILE A 307 85.01 28.56 -74.75
N ALA A 308 86.29 28.27 -74.48
CA ALA A 308 87.40 28.61 -75.36
C ALA A 308 87.89 27.40 -76.19
N ASP A 309 88.10 26.24 -75.56
CA ASP A 309 88.76 25.10 -76.23
C ASP A 309 87.79 24.23 -77.04
N CYS A 310 86.51 24.18 -76.66
CA CYS A 310 85.49 23.37 -77.31
C CYS A 310 84.72 24.16 -78.37
N THR A 311 84.87 23.79 -79.64
CA THR A 311 84.18 24.42 -80.79
C THR A 311 82.70 24.00 -80.95
N HIS A 312 82.26 22.96 -80.24
CA HIS A 312 80.92 22.39 -80.37
C HIS A 312 79.88 23.18 -79.56
N SER A 313 78.69 23.42 -80.11
CA SER A 313 77.59 24.14 -79.43
C SER A 313 77.18 23.49 -78.10
N GLU A 314 77.26 22.17 -78.03
CA GLU A 314 76.91 21.35 -76.87
C GLU A 314 77.74 21.71 -75.63
N CYS A 315 78.96 22.21 -75.80
CA CYS A 315 79.82 22.65 -74.69
C CYS A 315 79.30 23.95 -74.06
N GLN A 316 78.92 24.93 -74.89
CA GLN A 316 78.36 26.19 -74.40
C GLN A 316 76.98 25.98 -73.77
N ASP A 317 76.16 25.12 -74.38
CA ASP A 317 74.86 24.73 -73.84
C ASP A 317 75.03 24.03 -72.48
N PHE A 318 75.99 23.12 -72.36
CA PHE A 318 76.31 22.47 -71.08
C PHE A 318 76.72 23.48 -70.00
N TYR A 319 77.60 24.42 -70.33
CA TYR A 319 78.07 25.45 -69.41
C TYR A 319 76.91 26.28 -68.86
N ARG A 320 75.98 26.70 -69.74
CA ARG A 320 74.78 27.48 -69.39
C ARG A 320 73.76 26.64 -68.63
N ALA A 321 73.39 25.47 -69.15
CA ALA A 321 72.34 24.62 -68.61
C ALA A 321 72.66 24.07 -67.21
N ASN A 322 73.94 23.85 -66.90
CA ASN A 322 74.38 23.38 -65.58
C ASN A 322 74.97 24.51 -64.72
N GLU A 323 74.83 25.78 -65.14
CA GLU A 323 75.27 26.97 -64.40
C GLU A 323 76.68 26.85 -63.80
N ILE A 324 77.66 26.38 -64.60
CA ILE A 324 79.02 26.08 -64.12
C ILE A 324 79.68 27.28 -63.43
N LYS A 325 79.33 28.50 -63.83
CA LYS A 325 79.74 29.76 -63.18
C LYS A 325 79.48 29.78 -61.66
N MET A 326 78.45 29.08 -61.19
CA MET A 326 78.00 29.05 -59.80
C MET A 326 78.46 27.81 -59.02
N LEU A 327 79.32 26.95 -59.59
CA LEU A 327 79.68 25.66 -59.00
C LEU A 327 80.23 25.73 -57.56
N ASP A 328 81.00 26.75 -57.24
CA ASP A 328 81.57 26.98 -55.90
C ASP A 328 80.73 27.91 -55.00
N MET A 329 79.58 28.38 -55.47
CA MET A 329 78.75 29.38 -54.79
C MET A 329 77.73 28.75 -53.81
N GLY A 330 77.95 27.51 -53.40
CA GLY A 330 77.13 26.84 -52.39
C GLY A 330 77.41 27.33 -50.96
N CYS A 331 76.69 26.78 -49.99
CA CYS A 331 76.88 27.15 -48.58
C CYS A 331 78.13 26.47 -48.02
N LEU A 332 79.30 27.03 -48.32
CA LEU A 332 80.62 26.52 -47.92
C LEU A 332 81.45 27.57 -47.16
N HIS A 333 80.85 28.71 -46.80
CA HIS A 333 81.50 29.84 -46.12
C HIS A 333 81.47 29.70 -44.59
N TYR A 334 82.01 28.59 -44.07
CA TYR A 334 81.96 28.28 -42.63
C TYR A 334 82.94 29.14 -41.81
N ASP A 335 83.86 29.81 -42.50
CA ASP A 335 84.72 30.89 -42.02
C ASP A 335 83.93 32.14 -41.61
N SER A 336 82.74 32.36 -42.20
CA SER A 336 81.87 33.50 -41.90
C SER A 336 80.83 33.22 -40.80
N LEU A 337 80.88 32.07 -40.14
CA LEU A 337 79.98 31.75 -39.02
C LEU A 337 80.46 32.42 -37.72
N PRO A 338 79.54 32.91 -36.87
CA PRO A 338 79.89 33.52 -35.59
C PRO A 338 80.65 32.57 -34.65
N GLU A 339 81.44 33.16 -33.75
CA GLU A 339 82.08 32.43 -32.66
C GLU A 339 81.06 32.07 -31.55
N PHE A 340 81.36 31.04 -30.77
CA PHE A 340 80.45 30.52 -29.73
C PHE A 340 80.75 31.10 -28.35
N GLU A 341 81.93 31.69 -28.17
CA GLU A 341 82.44 32.25 -26.91
C GLU A 341 81.54 33.37 -26.37
N PRO A 342 81.17 34.40 -27.14
CA PRO A 342 80.27 35.46 -26.64
C PRO A 342 78.90 34.91 -26.23
N LEU A 343 78.40 33.91 -26.98
CA LEU A 343 77.12 33.27 -26.67
C LEU A 343 77.20 32.42 -25.39
N LEU A 344 78.33 31.73 -25.15
CA LEU A 344 78.57 30.98 -23.91
C LEU A 344 78.63 31.89 -22.69
N GLU A 345 79.30 33.04 -22.80
CA GLU A 345 79.34 34.06 -21.75
C GLU A 345 77.93 34.60 -21.46
N SER A 346 77.15 34.85 -22.50
CA SER A 346 75.75 35.32 -22.36
C SER A 346 74.85 34.29 -21.64
N VAL A 347 75.03 33.00 -21.94
CA VAL A 347 74.30 31.92 -21.23
C VAL A 347 74.74 31.85 -19.77
N GLN A 348 76.03 32.04 -19.50
CA GLN A 348 76.57 32.06 -18.14
C GLN A 348 76.02 33.24 -17.33
N GLU A 349 75.90 34.42 -17.94
CA GLU A 349 75.26 35.61 -17.35
C GLU A 349 73.81 35.33 -16.92
N VAL A 350 73.02 34.66 -17.77
CA VAL A 350 71.64 34.25 -17.40
C VAL A 350 71.64 33.30 -16.20
N ILE A 351 72.56 32.34 -16.15
CA ILE A 351 72.67 31.39 -15.03
C ILE A 351 73.06 32.13 -13.73
N ASP A 352 74.02 33.04 -13.82
CA ASP A 352 74.58 33.76 -12.67
C ASP A 352 73.64 34.85 -12.16
N SER A 353 72.76 35.38 -13.00
CA SER A 353 71.71 36.32 -12.61
C SER A 353 70.73 35.77 -11.59
N LYS A 354 70.66 34.44 -11.44
CA LYS A 354 69.67 33.72 -10.61
C LYS A 354 68.21 34.09 -10.94
N PHE A 355 67.94 34.55 -12.16
CA PHE A 355 66.59 34.91 -12.60
C PHE A 355 65.56 33.80 -12.41
N ILE A 356 65.99 32.53 -12.40
CA ILE A 356 65.15 31.35 -12.12
C ILE A 356 64.45 31.40 -10.75
N ASP A 357 64.96 32.17 -9.79
CA ASP A 357 64.39 32.25 -8.45
C ASP A 357 63.01 32.94 -8.45
N TYR A 358 62.78 33.92 -9.33
CA TYR A 358 61.48 34.60 -9.44
C TYR A 358 60.33 33.69 -9.88
N PRO A 359 60.39 32.97 -11.02
CA PRO A 359 59.32 32.05 -11.39
C PRO A 359 59.17 30.89 -10.39
N LEU A 360 60.24 30.44 -9.74
CA LEU A 360 60.15 29.46 -8.64
C LEU A 360 59.37 30.02 -7.45
N GLN A 361 59.63 31.27 -7.06
CA GLN A 361 58.89 31.96 -6.02
C GLN A 361 57.41 32.12 -6.39
N ALA A 362 57.11 32.43 -7.65
CA ALA A 362 55.74 32.58 -8.15
C ALA A 362 54.96 31.27 -8.06
N VAL A 363 55.55 30.16 -8.53
CA VAL A 363 54.99 28.81 -8.35
C VAL A 363 54.78 28.50 -6.87
N GLY A 364 55.74 28.85 -6.01
CA GLY A 364 55.67 28.64 -4.57
C GLY A 364 54.54 29.43 -3.91
N GLN A 365 54.25 30.66 -4.34
CA GLN A 365 53.11 31.44 -3.84
C GLN A 365 51.77 30.87 -4.32
N LEU A 366 51.64 30.60 -5.63
CA LEU A 366 50.43 30.03 -6.22
C LEU A 366 50.04 28.70 -5.55
N ARG A 367 51.02 27.81 -5.31
CA ARG A 367 50.78 26.52 -4.63
C ARG A 367 50.41 26.66 -3.16
N ARG A 368 51.00 27.61 -2.44
CA ARG A 368 50.65 27.88 -1.04
C ARG A 368 49.21 28.36 -0.95
N MET A 369 48.81 29.29 -1.80
CA MET A 369 47.44 29.80 -1.87
C MET A 369 46.46 28.69 -2.29
N SER A 370 46.80 27.95 -3.34
CA SER A 370 46.06 26.78 -3.82
C SER A 370 45.79 25.75 -2.71
N SER A 371 46.82 25.41 -1.93
CA SER A 371 46.71 24.47 -0.81
C SER A 371 45.84 25.02 0.32
N ALA A 372 45.97 26.31 0.64
CA ALA A 372 45.15 26.97 1.64
C ALA A 372 43.66 26.96 1.26
N ILE A 373 43.33 27.28 0.00
CA ILE A 373 41.96 27.22 -0.53
C ILE A 373 41.41 25.79 -0.46
N LYS A 374 42.20 24.79 -0.89
CA LYS A 374 41.78 23.39 -0.89
C LYS A 374 41.50 22.88 0.53
N ASN A 375 42.40 23.14 1.47
CA ASN A 375 42.24 22.70 2.86
C ASN A 375 41.01 23.36 3.49
N ARG A 376 40.84 24.67 3.28
CA ARG A 376 39.67 25.40 3.75
C ARG A 376 38.35 24.84 3.21
N MET A 377 38.30 24.51 1.91
CA MET A 377 37.11 23.90 1.32
C MET A 377 36.81 22.54 1.97
N SER A 378 37.84 21.72 2.22
CA SER A 378 37.71 20.44 2.92
C SER A 378 37.13 20.63 4.33
N ASP A 379 37.67 21.55 5.11
CA ASP A 379 37.22 21.83 6.48
C ASP A 379 35.74 22.24 6.53
N ILE A 380 35.30 23.01 5.54
CA ILE A 380 33.91 23.47 5.45
C ILE A 380 32.99 22.33 5.03
N LEU A 381 33.39 21.51 4.05
CA LEU A 381 32.64 20.32 3.68
C LEU A 381 32.53 19.36 4.87
N ASP A 382 33.57 19.20 5.67
CA ASP A 382 33.55 18.40 6.89
C ASP A 382 32.60 18.99 7.95
N SER A 383 32.57 20.32 8.11
CA SER A 383 31.61 21.00 8.98
C SER A 383 30.16 20.80 8.51
N VAL A 384 29.88 20.99 7.22
CA VAL A 384 28.56 20.75 6.61
C VAL A 384 28.16 19.27 6.78
N ASN A 385 29.08 18.34 6.57
CA ASN A 385 28.85 16.91 6.79
C ASN A 385 28.53 16.60 8.25
N LYS A 386 29.23 17.25 9.19
CA LYS A 386 28.99 17.12 10.62
C LYS A 386 27.60 17.65 11.00
N ASP A 387 27.17 18.76 10.43
CA ASP A 387 25.85 19.36 10.67
C ASP A 387 24.73 18.47 10.11
N LEU A 388 24.89 17.93 8.90
CA LEU A 388 23.95 16.96 8.32
C LEU A 388 23.85 15.68 9.17
N ASN A 389 24.99 15.17 9.64
CA ASN A 389 25.03 13.99 10.52
C ASN A 389 24.43 14.28 11.91
N LYS A 390 24.58 15.49 12.43
CA LYS A 390 23.91 15.95 13.66
C LYS A 390 22.39 15.93 13.46
N GLY A 391 21.91 16.36 12.29
CA GLY A 391 20.51 16.22 11.88
C GLY A 391 20.03 14.76 11.90
N ALA A 392 20.83 13.81 11.38
CA ALA A 392 20.50 12.39 11.40
C ALA A 392 20.32 11.86 12.84
N LYS A 393 21.23 12.25 13.75
CA LYS A 393 21.13 11.89 15.17
C LYS A 393 19.87 12.43 15.84
N LYS A 394 19.53 13.71 15.61
CA LYS A 394 18.29 14.31 16.10
C LYS A 394 17.04 13.56 15.60
N LEU A 395 17.01 13.16 14.33
CA LEU A 395 15.89 12.36 13.79
C LEU A 395 15.81 10.96 14.40
N GLN A 396 16.96 10.34 14.67
CA GLN A 396 17.00 9.05 15.36
C GLN A 396 16.45 9.16 16.80
N GLU A 397 16.79 10.22 17.53
CA GLU A 397 16.25 10.48 18.87
C GLU A 397 14.73 10.72 18.85
N ARG A 398 14.24 11.50 17.88
CA ARG A 398 12.79 11.72 17.66
C ARG A 398 12.06 10.44 17.28
N TYR A 399 12.70 9.57 16.49
CA TYR A 399 12.19 8.25 16.16
C TYR A 399 12.02 7.38 17.40
N GLU A 400 13.05 7.28 18.23
CA GLU A 400 13.00 6.49 19.47
C GLU A 400 11.94 7.02 20.44
N ALA A 401 11.81 8.35 20.55
CA ALA A 401 10.74 8.98 21.32
C ALA A 401 9.34 8.60 20.79
N SER A 402 9.14 8.62 19.47
CA SER A 402 7.87 8.23 18.86
C SER A 402 7.50 6.77 19.14
N LEU A 403 8.48 5.86 19.14
CA LEU A 403 8.26 4.46 19.49
C LEU A 403 7.88 4.28 20.95
N LYS A 404 8.53 5.04 21.85
CA LYS A 404 8.22 5.00 23.27
C LYS A 404 6.78 5.42 23.52
N VAL A 405 6.33 6.51 22.89
CA VAL A 405 4.93 6.98 22.94
C VAL A 405 3.99 5.90 22.39
N LEU A 406 4.25 5.41 21.19
CA LEU A 406 3.39 4.41 20.55
C LEU A 406 3.25 3.14 21.39
N ARG A 407 4.37 2.60 21.90
CA ARG A 407 4.37 1.39 22.73
C ARG A 407 3.59 1.57 24.03
N GLN A 408 3.80 2.69 24.72
CA GLN A 408 3.13 2.96 26.00
C GLN A 408 1.63 3.18 25.83
N VAL A 409 1.19 3.86 24.77
CA VAL A 409 -0.23 4.05 24.46
C VAL A 409 -0.89 2.70 24.15
N VAL A 410 -0.26 1.87 23.31
CA VAL A 410 -0.78 0.54 22.97
C VAL A 410 -0.88 -0.37 24.21
N GLU A 411 0.09 -0.33 25.12
CA GLU A 411 0.03 -1.09 26.37
C GLU A 411 -1.03 -0.56 27.36
N GLU A 412 -1.26 0.76 27.43
CA GLU A 412 -2.37 1.29 28.23
C GLU A 412 -3.74 0.89 27.63
N MET A 413 -3.89 0.93 26.30
CA MET A 413 -5.10 0.42 25.64
C MET A 413 -5.36 -1.05 25.95
N LYS A 414 -4.31 -1.87 26.00
CA LYS A 414 -4.40 -3.31 26.31
C LYS A 414 -4.85 -3.58 27.75
N LYS A 415 -4.55 -2.67 28.70
CA LYS A 415 -5.04 -2.78 30.09
C LYS A 415 -6.52 -2.44 30.20
N ASP A 416 -6.99 -1.48 29.42
CA ASP A 416 -8.38 -1.00 29.45
C ASP A 416 -9.33 -1.88 28.61
N MET A 417 -8.79 -2.58 27.60
CA MET A 417 -9.56 -3.51 26.77
C MET A 417 -9.91 -4.74 27.61
N PRO A 418 -11.19 -5.05 27.86
CA PRO A 418 -11.54 -6.28 28.55
C PRO A 418 -11.00 -7.42 27.70
N LEU A 419 -10.14 -8.28 28.30
CA LEU A 419 -9.72 -9.52 27.66
C LEU A 419 -10.98 -10.26 27.22
N VAL A 420 -11.34 -10.13 25.94
CA VAL A 420 -12.20 -11.10 25.28
C VAL A 420 -11.44 -12.40 25.45
N VAL A 421 -11.98 -13.24 26.34
CA VAL A 421 -11.28 -14.36 26.93
C VAL A 421 -10.68 -15.18 25.78
N LYS A 422 -9.35 -15.12 25.64
CA LYS A 422 -8.55 -16.05 24.82
C LYS A 422 -8.67 -17.42 25.45
N THR A 423 -9.85 -18.01 25.39
CA THR A 423 -10.09 -19.36 25.89
C THR A 423 -9.41 -20.29 24.89
N ASN A 424 -8.53 -21.14 25.40
CA ASN A 424 -7.73 -22.08 24.62
C ASN A 424 -8.54 -22.69 23.45
N PRO A 425 -8.00 -22.75 22.23
CA PRO A 425 -8.70 -23.29 21.07
C PRO A 425 -9.18 -24.74 21.26
N ARG A 426 -8.63 -25.47 22.24
CA ARG A 426 -9.07 -26.82 22.61
C ARG A 426 -10.38 -26.90 23.40
N SER A 427 -10.87 -25.81 23.99
CA SER A 427 -12.11 -25.84 24.80
C SER A 427 -13.25 -25.01 24.20
N ARG A 428 -13.17 -24.62 22.92
CA ARG A 428 -14.25 -23.90 22.25
C ARG A 428 -15.43 -24.85 22.10
N SER A 429 -16.34 -24.82 23.06
CA SER A 429 -17.67 -25.45 22.95
C SER A 429 -18.31 -24.92 21.67
N THR A 430 -18.84 -25.81 20.84
CA THR A 430 -19.61 -25.38 19.66
C THR A 430 -20.69 -24.41 20.12
N PRO A 431 -20.86 -23.22 19.53
CA PRO A 431 -21.89 -22.28 19.97
C PRO A 431 -23.26 -22.96 19.99
N ALA A 432 -24.07 -22.63 21.00
CA ALA A 432 -25.37 -23.26 21.27
C ALA A 432 -25.35 -24.79 21.51
N ALA A 433 -24.23 -25.37 21.98
CA ALA A 433 -24.15 -26.77 22.41
C ALA A 433 -25.10 -27.09 23.56
N ASP A 434 -25.11 -26.27 24.59
CA ASP A 434 -25.94 -26.43 25.77
C ASP A 434 -27.39 -26.12 25.45
N LEU A 435 -27.67 -25.13 24.58
CA LEU A 435 -29.02 -24.92 24.04
C LEU A 435 -29.53 -26.16 23.31
N ARG A 436 -28.71 -26.78 22.45
CA ARG A 436 -29.08 -28.04 21.78
C ARG A 436 -29.31 -29.17 22.78
N ARG A 437 -28.49 -29.25 23.84
CA ARG A 437 -28.66 -30.24 24.90
C ARG A 437 -29.95 -30.01 25.69
N LYS A 438 -30.31 -28.76 25.96
CA LYS A 438 -31.56 -28.34 26.63
C LYS A 438 -32.80 -28.67 25.81
N LEU A 439 -32.76 -28.41 24.50
CA LEU A 439 -33.82 -28.81 23.57
C LEU A 439 -33.96 -30.35 23.51
N GLY A 440 -32.84 -31.07 23.54
CA GLY A 440 -32.77 -32.52 23.45
C GLY A 440 -32.78 -33.03 22.00
N SER A 441 -32.40 -34.29 21.77
CA SER A 441 -32.24 -34.84 20.40
C SER A 441 -33.55 -34.88 19.61
N SER A 442 -34.68 -35.13 20.27
CA SER A 442 -36.00 -35.30 19.66
C SER A 442 -36.82 -34.01 19.55
N TRP A 443 -36.27 -32.85 19.95
CA TRP A 443 -37.01 -31.58 20.06
C TRP A 443 -37.75 -31.16 18.79
N PHE A 444 -37.10 -31.36 17.63
CA PHE A 444 -37.67 -30.99 16.34
C PHE A 444 -38.87 -31.89 16.02
N GLY A 445 -38.72 -33.20 16.25
CA GLY A 445 -39.79 -34.17 16.05
C GLY A 445 -40.96 -33.96 17.01
N THR A 446 -40.70 -33.65 18.28
CA THR A 446 -41.76 -33.36 19.26
C THR A 446 -42.49 -32.07 18.93
N THR A 447 -41.77 -31.01 18.57
CA THR A 447 -42.36 -29.73 18.17
C THR A 447 -43.20 -29.88 16.90
N LEU A 448 -42.66 -30.56 15.88
CA LEU A 448 -43.39 -30.82 14.65
C LEU A 448 -44.65 -31.65 14.92
N CYS A 449 -44.55 -32.71 15.73
CA CYS A 449 -45.69 -33.54 16.12
C CYS A 449 -46.79 -32.72 16.82
N LEU A 450 -46.41 -31.85 17.77
CA LEU A 450 -47.37 -30.99 18.46
C LEU A 450 -47.98 -29.95 17.51
N ILE A 451 -47.21 -29.36 16.59
CA ILE A 451 -47.76 -28.43 15.59
C ILE A 451 -48.71 -29.16 14.63
N VAL A 452 -48.38 -30.37 14.19
CA VAL A 452 -49.27 -31.21 13.35
C VAL A 452 -50.55 -31.59 14.12
N LEU A 453 -50.45 -31.85 15.43
CA LEU A 453 -51.63 -32.04 16.28
C LEU A 453 -52.51 -30.78 16.31
N LEU A 454 -51.91 -29.58 16.38
CA LEU A 454 -52.65 -28.31 16.29
C LEU A 454 -53.29 -28.10 14.90
N MET A 455 -52.66 -28.59 13.82
CA MET A 455 -53.20 -28.52 12.45
C MET A 455 -54.51 -29.30 12.28
N LEU A 456 -54.78 -30.30 13.13
CA LEU A 456 -56.05 -31.02 13.08
C LEU A 456 -57.25 -30.10 13.34
N VAL A 457 -57.09 -29.03 14.14
CA VAL A 457 -58.16 -28.08 14.43
C VAL A 457 -58.67 -27.35 13.19
N PRO A 458 -57.85 -26.57 12.44
CA PRO A 458 -58.32 -25.89 11.25
C PRO A 458 -58.81 -26.86 10.17
N LEU A 459 -58.20 -28.05 10.05
CA LEU A 459 -58.67 -29.07 9.11
C LEU A 459 -60.07 -29.57 9.48
N LEU A 460 -60.30 -29.95 10.74
CA LEU A 460 -61.62 -30.40 11.20
C LEU A 460 -62.67 -29.28 11.11
N LEU A 461 -62.29 -28.02 11.32
CA LEU A 461 -63.16 -26.86 11.09
C LEU A 461 -63.58 -26.76 9.63
N LEU A 462 -62.63 -26.83 8.68
CA LEU A 462 -62.92 -26.77 7.25
C LEU A 462 -63.79 -27.95 6.79
N PHE A 463 -63.49 -29.17 7.25
CA PHE A 463 -64.33 -30.34 7.00
C PHE A 463 -65.74 -30.18 7.61
N GLY A 464 -65.85 -29.61 8.81
CA GLY A 464 -67.14 -29.34 9.46
C GLY A 464 -67.97 -28.32 8.72
N LEU A 465 -67.35 -27.28 8.17
CA LEU A 465 -68.01 -26.28 7.32
C LEU A 465 -68.46 -26.88 5.98
N LEU A 466 -67.63 -27.72 5.35
CA LEU A 466 -67.99 -28.45 4.13
C LEU A 466 -69.20 -29.38 4.37
N ILE A 467 -69.17 -30.18 5.44
CA ILE A 467 -70.27 -31.07 5.80
C ILE A 467 -71.52 -30.25 6.17
N ALA A 468 -71.39 -29.06 6.75
CA ALA A 468 -72.53 -28.20 7.08
C ALA A 468 -73.35 -27.77 5.85
N LEU A 469 -72.74 -27.77 4.65
CA LEU A 469 -73.43 -27.51 3.38
C LEU A 469 -74.37 -28.65 2.98
N PHE A 470 -74.01 -29.90 3.30
CA PHE A 470 -74.76 -31.10 2.88
C PHE A 470 -75.62 -31.69 4.00
N SER A 471 -75.11 -31.74 5.23
CA SER A 471 -75.76 -32.36 6.40
C SER A 471 -75.52 -31.55 7.67
N PRO A 472 -76.46 -30.64 8.04
CA PRO A 472 -76.31 -29.81 9.24
C PRO A 472 -76.29 -30.63 10.54
N LYS A 473 -76.90 -31.83 10.54
CA LYS A 473 -76.92 -32.73 11.70
C LYS A 473 -75.53 -33.28 12.01
N VAL A 474 -74.85 -33.83 11.00
CA VAL A 474 -73.49 -34.39 11.15
C VAL A 474 -72.50 -33.27 11.44
N ALA A 475 -72.64 -32.11 10.79
CA ALA A 475 -71.81 -30.94 11.04
C ALA A 475 -71.90 -30.46 12.49
N SER A 476 -73.10 -30.43 13.10
CA SER A 476 -73.24 -30.02 14.50
C SER A 476 -72.49 -30.94 15.48
N TRP A 477 -72.44 -32.24 15.22
CA TRP A 477 -71.65 -33.19 16.02
C TRP A 477 -70.15 -32.98 15.82
N LEU A 478 -69.70 -32.79 14.58
CA LEU A 478 -68.30 -32.52 14.31
C LEU A 478 -67.84 -31.19 14.94
N LEU A 479 -68.65 -30.14 14.87
CA LEU A 479 -68.36 -28.85 15.51
C LEU A 479 -68.31 -28.97 17.04
N CYS A 480 -69.08 -29.88 17.64
CA CYS A 480 -68.96 -30.21 19.07
C CYS A 480 -67.57 -30.80 19.39
N ALA A 481 -67.16 -31.82 18.62
CA ALA A 481 -65.85 -32.45 18.79
C ALA A 481 -64.71 -31.44 18.57
N VAL A 482 -64.83 -30.58 17.56
CA VAL A 482 -63.89 -29.47 17.31
C VAL A 482 -63.85 -28.50 18.48
N LEU A 483 -65.00 -28.14 19.06
CA LEU A 483 -65.06 -27.21 20.18
C LEU A 483 -64.35 -27.76 21.43
N VAL A 484 -64.52 -29.05 21.72
CA VAL A 484 -63.77 -29.74 22.79
C VAL A 484 -62.27 -29.74 22.47
N ALA A 485 -61.91 -30.06 21.22
CA ALA A 485 -60.51 -30.04 20.77
C ALA A 485 -59.88 -28.65 20.87
N LEU A 486 -60.63 -27.58 20.58
CA LEU A 486 -60.18 -26.19 20.70
C LEU A 486 -59.73 -25.84 22.12
N PHE A 487 -60.52 -26.20 23.14
CA PHE A 487 -60.16 -25.94 24.54
C PHE A 487 -58.89 -26.70 24.96
N ILE A 488 -58.76 -27.98 24.59
CA ILE A 488 -57.60 -28.80 24.93
C ILE A 488 -56.34 -28.32 24.19
N LEU A 489 -56.46 -28.05 22.89
CA LEU A 489 -55.33 -27.70 22.03
C LEU A 489 -54.89 -26.25 22.20
N PHE A 490 -55.76 -25.36 22.71
CA PHE A 490 -55.35 -24.03 23.16
C PHE A 490 -54.26 -24.12 24.24
N SER A 491 -54.44 -25.00 25.23
CA SER A 491 -53.46 -25.23 26.30
C SER A 491 -52.13 -25.73 25.74
N VAL A 492 -52.15 -26.64 24.76
CA VAL A 492 -50.93 -27.13 24.08
C VAL A 492 -50.23 -25.98 23.34
N GLY A 493 -50.99 -25.14 22.63
CA GLY A 493 -50.47 -23.96 21.92
C GLY A 493 -49.77 -22.97 22.85
N VAL A 494 -50.41 -22.60 23.96
CA VAL A 494 -49.83 -21.66 24.94
C VAL A 494 -48.57 -22.21 25.61
N ILE A 495 -48.52 -23.51 25.93
CA ILE A 495 -47.32 -24.14 26.49
C ILE A 495 -46.13 -24.02 25.53
N LEU A 496 -46.35 -24.27 24.23
CA LEU A 496 -45.31 -24.09 23.22
C LEU A 496 -44.87 -22.63 23.10
N VAL A 497 -45.82 -21.68 23.10
CA VAL A 497 -45.53 -20.25 23.08
C VAL A 497 -44.64 -19.87 24.26
N LEU A 498 -45.02 -20.27 25.49
CA LEU A 498 -44.25 -19.95 26.70
C LEU A 498 -42.82 -20.49 26.64
N PHE A 499 -42.65 -21.74 26.20
CA PHE A 499 -41.34 -22.37 26.09
C PHE A 499 -40.43 -21.60 25.12
N TYR A 500 -40.90 -21.35 23.90
CA TYR A 500 -40.11 -20.70 22.86
C TYR A 500 -39.96 -19.19 23.08
N LEU A 501 -40.92 -18.54 23.75
CA LEU A 501 -40.83 -17.12 24.12
C LEU A 501 -39.70 -16.88 25.12
N VAL A 502 -39.68 -17.63 26.23
CA VAL A 502 -38.72 -17.41 27.31
C VAL A 502 -37.29 -17.69 26.83
N HIS A 503 -37.09 -18.81 26.14
CA HIS A 503 -35.78 -19.14 25.58
C HIS A 503 -35.41 -18.22 24.41
N GLY A 504 -36.35 -17.91 23.51
CA GLY A 504 -36.12 -17.02 22.37
C GLY A 504 -35.74 -15.60 22.78
N ALA A 505 -36.36 -15.07 23.85
CA ALA A 505 -36.02 -13.77 24.43
C ALA A 505 -34.61 -13.74 25.02
N LEU A 506 -34.21 -14.81 25.72
CA LEU A 506 -32.86 -14.92 26.26
C LEU A 506 -31.81 -14.99 25.15
N ILE A 507 -32.05 -15.83 24.15
CA ILE A 507 -31.15 -15.98 23.00
C ILE A 507 -31.07 -14.69 22.17
N TYR A 508 -32.16 -13.94 22.08
CA TYR A 508 -32.17 -12.60 21.48
C TYR A 508 -31.23 -11.65 22.24
N GLN A 509 -31.27 -11.63 23.57
CA GLN A 509 -30.35 -10.80 24.35
C GLN A 509 -28.90 -11.25 24.25
N ALA A 510 -28.67 -12.56 24.19
CA ALA A 510 -27.32 -13.12 24.09
C ALA A 510 -26.63 -12.74 22.77
N PHE A 511 -27.35 -12.82 21.64
CA PHE A 511 -26.74 -12.70 20.31
C PHE A 511 -27.12 -11.43 19.55
N CYS A 512 -28.30 -10.85 19.78
CA CYS A 512 -28.81 -9.72 18.99
C CYS A 512 -28.71 -8.36 19.71
N SER A 513 -28.87 -8.32 21.03
CA SER A 513 -28.83 -7.05 21.79
C SER A 513 -27.46 -6.66 22.34
N ARG A 514 -26.44 -7.50 22.14
CA ARG A 514 -25.11 -7.28 22.72
C ARG A 514 -24.43 -6.12 21.99
N LYS A 515 -24.41 -4.94 22.60
CA LYS A 515 -23.55 -3.84 22.18
C LYS A 515 -22.12 -4.14 22.62
N PHE A 516 -21.14 -3.59 21.88
CA PHE A 516 -19.74 -3.54 22.29
C PHE A 516 -19.69 -3.27 23.81
N PRO A 517 -18.94 -4.04 24.61
CA PRO A 517 -18.59 -3.54 25.93
C PRO A 517 -17.89 -2.21 25.65
N GLN A 518 -18.56 -1.09 25.96
CA GLN A 518 -17.84 0.18 26.04
C GLN A 518 -16.62 -0.11 26.92
N PRO A 519 -15.39 0.24 26.50
CA PRO A 519 -14.24 0.07 27.38
C PRO A 519 -14.61 0.74 28.70
N VAL A 520 -14.77 -0.07 29.75
CA VAL A 520 -15.49 0.33 30.97
C VAL A 520 -14.70 1.37 31.77
N ASP A 521 -13.46 1.67 31.37
CA ASP A 521 -12.82 2.93 31.75
C ASP A 521 -12.52 3.78 30.52
N ASN A 522 -13.21 4.93 30.44
CA ASN A 522 -12.97 5.97 29.45
C ASN A 522 -11.70 6.76 29.83
N LYS A 523 -10.61 6.04 30.11
CA LYS A 523 -9.37 6.58 30.65
C LYS A 523 -8.77 7.50 29.60
N SER A 524 -8.49 8.72 30.03
CA SER A 524 -7.80 9.69 29.20
C SER A 524 -6.30 9.39 29.21
N ILE A 525 -5.75 9.12 28.03
CA ILE A 525 -4.32 8.91 27.82
C ILE A 525 -3.75 10.26 27.37
N ASN A 526 -2.69 10.71 28.04
CA ASN A 526 -1.92 11.86 27.61
C ASN A 526 -0.59 11.38 26.98
N PRO A 527 -0.47 11.37 25.64
CA PRO A 527 0.74 10.94 24.95
C PRO A 527 1.99 11.73 25.38
N ASN A 528 1.82 13.00 25.75
CA ASN A 528 2.93 13.87 26.18
C ASN A 528 3.63 13.37 27.45
N LYS A 529 2.93 12.60 28.31
CA LYS A 529 3.53 12.01 29.52
C LYS A 529 4.62 10.98 29.20
N PHE A 530 4.60 10.42 27.99
CA PHE A 530 5.55 9.39 27.56
C PHE A 530 6.71 9.95 26.73
N LEU A 531 6.65 11.23 26.36
CA LEU A 531 7.76 11.91 25.71
C LEU A 531 8.96 11.99 26.68
N PRO A 532 10.17 11.68 26.22
CA PRO A 532 11.38 11.97 26.99
C PRO A 532 11.64 13.50 27.02
N GLU A 533 12.18 13.99 28.15
CA GLU A 533 12.36 15.43 28.43
C GLU A 533 13.26 16.15 27.41
N ASN A 534 14.11 15.43 26.68
CA ASN A 534 15.01 15.97 25.67
C ASN A 534 14.32 16.27 24.32
N VAL A 535 13.07 15.83 24.12
CA VAL A 535 12.33 16.04 22.87
C VAL A 535 11.25 17.09 23.08
N THR A 536 11.46 18.28 22.51
CA THR A 536 10.47 19.35 22.47
C THR A 536 9.57 19.20 21.25
N THR A 537 8.25 19.34 21.46
CA THR A 537 7.26 19.36 20.38
C THR A 537 6.79 20.79 20.13
N PHE A 538 6.45 21.11 18.88
CA PHE A 538 5.96 22.44 18.51
C PHE A 538 4.60 22.74 19.15
N ARG A 539 3.72 21.73 19.19
CA ARG A 539 2.44 21.73 19.90
C ARG A 539 2.36 20.53 20.82
N SER A 540 1.61 20.65 21.91
CA SER A 540 1.28 19.50 22.74
C SER A 540 0.46 18.51 21.92
N MET A 541 0.81 17.23 22.00
CA MET A 541 -0.01 16.17 21.40
C MET A 541 -1.40 16.16 22.06
N PRO A 542 -2.47 15.85 21.31
CA PRO A 542 -3.81 15.83 21.86
C PRO A 542 -3.94 14.80 22.98
N MET A 543 -4.67 15.16 24.04
CA MET A 543 -5.14 14.19 25.02
C MET A 543 -6.24 13.37 24.36
N VAL A 544 -6.11 12.05 24.40
CA VAL A 544 -7.01 11.13 23.70
C VAL A 544 -7.63 10.14 24.67
N ARG A 545 -8.92 9.89 24.52
CA ARG A 545 -9.58 8.82 25.27
C ARG A 545 -9.42 7.49 24.55
N THR A 546 -9.31 6.39 25.30
CA THR A 546 -9.23 5.02 24.71
C THR A 546 -10.36 4.77 23.71
N SER A 547 -11.58 5.24 24.02
CA SER A 547 -12.75 5.16 23.12
C SER A 547 -12.60 5.97 21.82
N GLU A 548 -11.98 7.16 21.86
CA GLU A 548 -11.74 8.00 20.68
C GLU A 548 -10.71 7.38 19.76
N ILE A 549 -9.68 6.72 20.32
CA ILE A 549 -8.69 5.99 19.54
C ILE A 549 -9.37 4.84 18.80
N LEU A 550 -10.13 4.00 19.51
CA LEU A 550 -10.88 2.89 18.92
C LEU A 550 -11.85 3.36 17.84
N GLN A 551 -12.61 4.43 18.10
CA GLN A 551 -13.55 5.00 17.13
C GLN A 551 -12.83 5.57 15.88
N SER A 552 -11.62 6.09 16.04
CA SER A 552 -10.80 6.54 14.90
C SER A 552 -10.24 5.36 14.11
N CYS A 553 -9.90 4.24 14.76
CA CYS A 553 -9.53 3.01 14.08
C CYS A 553 -10.68 2.42 13.26
N VAL A 554 -11.93 2.48 13.76
CA VAL A 554 -13.13 2.12 12.99
C VAL A 554 -13.32 2.99 11.75
N ARG A 555 -12.88 4.26 11.81
CA ARG A 555 -12.90 5.21 10.68
C ARG A 555 -11.68 5.10 9.76
N ASN A 556 -10.90 4.03 9.88
CA ASN A 556 -9.67 3.79 9.13
C ASN A 556 -8.58 4.86 9.31
N GLU A 557 -8.56 5.56 10.45
CA GLU A 557 -7.47 6.48 10.75
C GLU A 557 -6.21 5.73 11.20
N SER A 558 -5.04 6.34 10.98
CA SER A 558 -3.76 5.79 11.45
C SER A 558 -3.47 6.23 12.88
N LEU A 559 -2.83 5.37 13.67
CA LEU A 559 -2.33 5.73 15.00
C LEU A 559 -1.40 6.96 14.97
N TYR A 560 -0.67 7.13 13.86
CA TYR A 560 0.16 8.31 13.64
C TYR A 560 -0.65 9.61 13.71
N ASN A 561 -1.81 9.65 13.05
CA ASN A 561 -2.68 10.83 13.03
C ASN A 561 -3.42 10.99 14.35
N VAL A 562 -4.00 9.91 14.88
CA VAL A 562 -4.79 9.91 16.12
C VAL A 562 -3.97 10.39 17.31
N LEU A 563 -2.71 9.94 17.42
CA LEU A 563 -1.83 10.31 18.52
C LEU A 563 -1.07 11.62 18.30
N GLY A 564 -1.17 12.22 17.11
CA GLY A 564 -0.43 13.44 16.77
C GLY A 564 1.09 13.23 16.71
N ILE A 565 1.57 12.04 16.31
CA ILE A 565 3.01 11.71 16.25
C ILE A 565 3.77 12.67 15.33
N LYS A 566 3.10 13.30 14.35
CA LYS A 566 3.66 14.35 13.50
C LYS A 566 4.34 15.48 14.27
N GLU A 567 3.83 15.83 15.45
CA GLU A 567 4.34 16.93 16.28
C GLU A 567 5.73 16.61 16.90
N ILE A 568 6.09 15.32 16.97
CA ILE A 568 7.41 14.87 17.45
C ILE A 568 8.50 15.17 16.42
N TYR A 569 8.16 15.07 15.13
CA TYR A 569 9.14 15.17 14.06
C TYR A 569 9.30 16.56 13.49
N ASP A 570 8.24 17.37 13.45
CA ASP A 570 8.20 18.72 12.86
C ASP A 570 9.19 18.88 11.68
N PRO A 571 8.87 18.31 10.50
CA PRO A 571 9.80 18.24 9.37
C PRO A 571 10.31 19.63 8.93
N TYR A 572 9.46 20.65 9.03
CA TYR A 572 9.78 22.02 8.64
C TYR A 572 10.76 22.66 9.62
N GLY A 573 10.45 22.64 10.92
CA GLY A 573 11.36 23.14 11.95
C GLY A 573 12.68 22.37 11.98
N PHE A 574 12.66 21.05 11.76
CA PHE A 574 13.88 20.25 11.62
C PHE A 574 14.75 20.71 10.44
N ARG A 575 14.15 20.95 9.27
CA ARG A 575 14.89 21.42 8.09
C ARG A 575 15.51 22.79 8.36
N ASP A 576 14.79 23.69 9.01
CA ASP A 576 15.27 25.04 9.31
C ASP A 576 16.43 25.01 10.32
N ASP A 577 16.31 24.19 11.37
CA ASP A 577 17.38 23.93 12.35
C ASP A 577 18.69 23.47 11.68
N VAL A 578 18.60 22.47 10.78
CA VAL A 578 19.77 21.95 10.07
C VAL A 578 20.35 23.03 9.14
N MET A 579 19.50 23.81 8.47
CA MET A 579 19.95 24.90 7.60
C MET A 579 20.65 26.01 8.37
N ILE A 580 20.20 26.35 9.58
CA ILE A 580 20.88 27.34 10.44
C ILE A 580 22.31 26.88 10.76
N ASP A 581 22.48 25.61 11.16
CA ASP A 581 23.79 25.03 11.43
C ASP A 581 24.70 25.08 10.17
N VAL A 582 24.16 24.67 9.01
CA VAL A 582 24.87 24.67 7.73
C VAL A 582 25.28 26.08 7.29
N VAL A 583 24.37 27.07 7.36
CA VAL A 583 24.66 28.46 7.00
C VAL A 583 25.75 29.02 7.91
N LYS A 584 25.69 28.76 9.21
CA LYS A 584 26.73 29.16 10.17
C LYS A 584 28.08 28.52 9.85
N SER A 585 28.11 27.28 9.40
CA SER A 585 29.33 26.62 8.92
C SER A 585 29.88 27.27 7.64
N LEU A 586 29.00 27.73 6.74
CA LEU A 586 29.39 28.42 5.50
C LEU A 586 29.84 29.87 5.72
N GLU A 587 29.28 30.59 6.70
CA GLU A 587 29.71 31.96 7.04
C GLU A 587 31.18 32.03 7.49
N LYS A 588 31.70 30.93 8.08
CA LYS A 588 33.14 30.80 8.39
C LYS A 588 34.02 30.83 7.13
N MET A 589 33.47 30.51 5.95
CA MET A 589 34.16 30.64 4.66
C MET A 589 34.44 32.10 4.28
N GLY A 590 33.61 33.05 4.70
CA GLY A 590 33.81 34.47 4.39
C GLY A 590 34.77 35.17 5.37
N ASN A 591 34.79 34.75 6.64
CA ASN A 591 35.39 35.54 7.72
C ASN A 591 36.86 35.23 8.06
N THR A 592 37.41 34.11 7.62
CA THR A 592 38.82 33.76 7.89
C THR A 592 39.75 34.35 6.81
N SER A 593 40.74 35.14 7.22
CA SER A 593 41.75 35.71 6.31
C SER A 593 42.64 34.63 5.69
N MET A 594 42.92 34.75 4.39
CA MET A 594 43.92 33.94 3.68
C MET A 594 45.33 34.18 4.25
N PRO A 595 46.26 33.21 4.13
CA PRO A 595 47.60 33.35 4.67
C PRO A 595 48.41 34.45 3.96
N GLY A 596 48.58 35.59 4.65
CA GLY A 596 49.50 36.68 4.29
C GLY A 596 49.11 37.45 3.02
N ALA A 597 49.53 38.72 2.94
CA ALA A 597 49.42 39.48 1.69
C ALA A 597 50.39 38.88 0.65
N PRO A 598 49.92 38.42 -0.52
CA PRO A 598 50.82 37.93 -1.55
C PRO A 598 51.77 39.07 -1.97
N LYS A 599 53.09 38.81 -1.90
CA LYS A 599 54.11 39.74 -2.40
C LYS A 599 54.11 39.66 -3.92
N GLU A 600 53.89 40.77 -4.62
CA GLU A 600 54.06 40.82 -6.08
C GLU A 600 55.49 40.45 -6.46
N ILE A 601 55.62 39.54 -7.43
CA ILE A 601 56.91 39.03 -7.91
C ILE A 601 57.24 39.66 -9.25
N HIS A 602 56.23 39.97 -10.06
CA HIS A 602 56.39 40.51 -11.40
C HIS A 602 57.24 41.79 -11.44
N PRO A 603 57.06 42.81 -10.57
CA PRO A 603 57.88 44.02 -10.63
C PRO A 603 59.39 43.73 -10.47
N ASP A 604 59.76 42.94 -9.46
CA ASP A 604 61.16 42.55 -9.21
C ASP A 604 61.71 41.66 -10.35
N ALA A 605 60.87 40.76 -10.87
CA ALA A 605 61.22 39.90 -11.99
C ALA A 605 61.43 40.71 -13.28
N GLU A 606 60.55 41.65 -13.59
CA GLU A 606 60.64 42.51 -14.76
C GLU A 606 61.92 43.35 -14.72
N GLU A 607 62.25 43.92 -13.56
CA GLU A 607 63.50 44.66 -13.38
C GLU A 607 64.74 43.78 -13.58
N SER A 608 64.74 42.57 -13.03
CA SER A 608 65.83 41.62 -13.26
C SER A 608 65.92 41.16 -14.71
N ALA A 609 64.78 40.98 -15.39
CA ALA A 609 64.73 40.56 -16.78
C ALA A 609 65.23 41.64 -17.75
N LYS A 610 65.04 42.93 -17.45
CA LYS A 610 65.55 44.03 -18.29
C LYS A 610 67.04 43.89 -18.57
N LYS A 611 67.83 43.52 -17.55
CA LYS A 611 69.29 43.27 -17.70
C LYS A 611 69.58 42.14 -18.68
N LEU A 612 68.81 41.04 -18.60
CA LEU A 612 68.94 39.90 -19.51
C LEU A 612 68.48 40.21 -20.94
N LEU A 613 67.47 41.07 -21.08
CA LEU A 613 66.96 41.52 -22.39
C LEU A 613 67.93 42.49 -23.09
N THR A 614 68.73 43.24 -22.34
CA THR A 614 69.79 44.08 -22.89
C THR A 614 71.10 43.33 -23.15
N GLY A 615 71.25 42.11 -22.63
CA GLY A 615 72.45 41.30 -22.78
C GLY A 615 72.59 40.64 -24.16
N ASN A 616 73.78 40.12 -24.47
CA ASN A 616 74.12 39.54 -25.78
C ASN A 616 73.29 38.31 -26.16
N LEU A 617 72.60 37.64 -25.21
CA LEU A 617 71.69 36.54 -25.55
C LEU A 617 70.42 37.03 -26.26
N SER A 618 70.05 38.30 -26.11
CA SER A 618 68.84 38.84 -26.75
C SER A 618 69.00 39.00 -28.27
N THR A 619 70.24 39.17 -28.75
CA THR A 619 70.58 39.31 -30.17
C THR A 619 70.82 37.97 -30.87
N TYR A 620 70.83 36.85 -30.13
CA TYR A 620 70.99 35.52 -30.71
C TYR A 620 69.84 35.17 -31.68
N ASP A 621 70.22 34.82 -32.91
CA ASP A 621 69.35 34.14 -33.88
C ASP A 621 70.07 32.89 -34.44
N ILE A 622 69.37 31.76 -34.42
CA ILE A 622 69.86 30.50 -35.00
C ILE A 622 70.20 30.63 -36.50
N LYS A 623 69.58 31.58 -37.20
CA LYS A 623 69.87 31.88 -38.61
C LYS A 623 71.32 32.30 -38.81
N ASP A 624 71.92 33.03 -37.89
CA ASP A 624 73.33 33.46 -38.02
C ASP A 624 74.28 32.27 -37.97
N TYR A 625 73.92 31.23 -37.21
CA TYR A 625 74.69 29.99 -37.09
C TYR A 625 74.37 28.95 -38.18
N THR A 626 73.33 29.16 -38.98
CA THR A 626 72.90 28.23 -40.04
C THR A 626 72.98 28.83 -41.45
N LYS A 627 73.18 30.14 -41.59
CA LYS A 627 73.24 30.88 -42.86
C LYS A 627 74.15 30.23 -43.91
N TYR A 628 75.28 29.70 -43.48
CA TYR A 628 76.26 29.08 -44.38
C TYR A 628 76.28 27.56 -44.31
N ILE A 629 75.40 26.91 -43.53
CA ILE A 629 75.36 25.45 -43.37
C ILE A 629 74.09 24.92 -44.05
N CYS A 630 74.23 24.36 -45.26
CA CYS A 630 73.13 23.74 -45.97
C CYS A 630 73.38 22.26 -46.32
N PRO A 631 72.33 21.41 -46.33
CA PRO A 631 72.46 20.02 -46.75
C PRO A 631 72.97 19.82 -48.17
N GLN A 632 72.66 20.74 -49.09
CA GLN A 632 72.92 20.60 -50.53
C GLN A 632 74.40 20.80 -50.89
N LEU A 633 75.15 21.58 -50.10
CA LEU A 633 76.57 21.96 -50.26
C LEU A 633 76.94 22.69 -51.57
N VAL A 634 76.32 22.32 -52.69
CA VAL A 634 76.40 22.91 -54.03
C VAL A 634 75.03 23.54 -54.34
N PRO A 635 74.96 24.61 -55.16
CA PRO A 635 73.68 25.20 -55.54
C PRO A 635 72.73 24.21 -56.24
N GLU A 636 71.47 24.23 -55.84
CA GLU A 636 70.37 23.49 -56.48
C GLU A 636 69.34 24.48 -57.07
N PRO A 637 68.72 24.17 -58.23
CA PRO A 637 68.77 22.88 -58.93
C PRO A 637 70.03 22.67 -59.79
N ASN A 638 70.69 23.73 -60.24
CA ASN A 638 71.91 23.68 -61.05
C ASN A 638 73.07 24.39 -60.32
N PRO A 639 74.29 23.83 -60.34
CA PRO A 639 74.71 22.59 -61.01
C PRO A 639 74.14 21.30 -60.40
N GLY A 640 73.56 21.38 -59.21
CA GLY A 640 72.92 20.27 -58.51
C GLY A 640 73.92 19.25 -57.94
N PRO A 641 73.45 18.05 -57.57
CA PRO A 641 74.29 17.01 -56.99
C PRO A 641 75.48 16.68 -57.89
N LEU A 642 76.68 16.69 -57.30
CA LEU A 642 77.94 16.46 -58.02
C LEU A 642 77.99 15.15 -58.81
N ASP A 643 77.40 14.07 -58.28
CA ASP A 643 77.30 12.79 -58.99
C ASP A 643 76.45 12.90 -60.26
N GLY A 644 75.41 13.74 -60.23
CA GLY A 644 74.59 14.10 -61.38
C GLY A 644 75.40 14.90 -62.40
N LEU A 645 76.04 15.98 -61.95
CA LEU A 645 76.88 16.84 -62.81
C LEU A 645 78.01 16.04 -63.47
N THR A 646 78.67 15.16 -62.71
CA THR A 646 79.79 14.34 -63.20
C THR A 646 79.35 13.39 -64.31
N ARG A 647 78.22 12.71 -64.17
CA ARG A 647 77.68 11.84 -65.22
C ARG A 647 77.33 12.61 -66.50
N LYS A 648 76.72 13.80 -66.34
CA LYS A 648 76.42 14.67 -67.48
C LYS A 648 77.72 15.09 -68.18
N LEU A 649 78.76 15.45 -67.42
CA LEU A 649 80.06 15.87 -67.94
C LEU A 649 80.75 14.75 -68.73
N GLU A 650 80.70 13.51 -68.24
CA GLU A 650 81.23 12.35 -68.96
C GLU A 650 80.47 12.05 -70.24
N SER A 651 79.14 12.20 -70.21
CA SER A 651 78.34 12.03 -71.41
C SER A 651 78.67 13.09 -72.47
N LEU A 652 78.97 14.32 -72.07
CA LEU A 652 79.45 15.36 -72.98
C LEU A 652 80.85 15.01 -73.49
N ALA A 653 81.74 14.56 -72.61
CA ALA A 653 83.12 14.22 -72.93
C ALA A 653 83.27 13.08 -73.96
N ASN A 654 82.26 12.22 -74.11
CA ASN A 654 82.24 11.20 -75.17
C ASN A 654 81.79 11.73 -76.54
N LYS A 655 81.34 12.99 -76.63
CA LYS A 655 80.75 13.59 -77.84
C LYS A 655 81.59 14.71 -78.45
N VAL A 656 82.58 15.24 -77.74
CA VAL A 656 83.32 16.46 -78.14
C VAL A 656 84.84 16.22 -78.13
N GLU A 657 85.58 16.96 -78.96
CA GLU A 657 87.04 16.82 -79.14
C GLU A 657 87.88 17.02 -77.86
N PRO A 658 87.61 17.99 -76.94
CA PRO A 658 88.31 18.07 -75.65
C PRO A 658 87.81 17.02 -74.64
N GLY A 659 87.35 15.86 -75.10
CA GLY A 659 86.76 14.80 -74.30
C GLY A 659 87.69 14.23 -73.23
N VAL A 660 89.00 14.11 -73.50
CA VAL A 660 89.96 13.63 -72.50
C VAL A 660 90.08 14.61 -71.33
N THR A 661 90.17 15.91 -71.61
CA THR A 661 90.27 16.95 -70.57
C THR A 661 88.99 17.02 -69.74
N LEU A 662 87.81 16.92 -70.38
CA LEU A 662 86.53 16.85 -69.66
C LEU A 662 86.42 15.59 -68.79
N LYS A 663 86.91 14.44 -69.25
CA LYS A 663 87.00 13.21 -68.44
C LYS A 663 87.90 13.39 -67.22
N ASN A 664 89.02 14.09 -67.35
CA ASN A 664 89.89 14.40 -66.21
C ASN A 664 89.15 15.26 -65.17
N GLN A 665 88.40 16.28 -65.61
CA GLN A 665 87.58 17.09 -64.71
C GLN A 665 86.47 16.26 -64.03
N ALA A 666 85.85 15.32 -64.74
CA ALA A 666 84.91 14.37 -64.16
C ALA A 666 85.56 13.47 -63.09
N ILE A 667 86.80 13.01 -63.31
CA ILE A 667 87.58 12.25 -62.31
C ILE A 667 87.85 13.10 -61.07
N HIS A 668 88.22 14.37 -61.23
CA HIS A 668 88.40 15.30 -60.11
C HIS A 668 87.11 15.50 -59.31
N LEU A 669 85.97 15.73 -59.98
CA LEU A 669 84.67 15.86 -59.31
C LEU A 669 84.29 14.60 -58.51
N ARG A 670 84.54 13.40 -59.04
CA ARG A 670 84.36 12.13 -58.29
C ARG A 670 85.25 12.06 -57.05
N ALA A 671 86.51 12.43 -57.19
CA ALA A 671 87.45 12.43 -56.07
C ALA A 671 86.98 13.40 -54.98
N TYR A 672 86.57 14.62 -55.35
CA TYR A 672 86.05 15.61 -54.41
C TYR A 672 84.73 15.18 -53.78
N GLN A 673 83.84 14.57 -54.56
CA GLN A 673 82.61 13.99 -54.03
C GLN A 673 82.90 12.96 -52.93
N LYS A 674 83.80 12.00 -53.23
CA LYS A 674 84.16 10.92 -52.30
C LYS A 674 84.92 11.41 -51.06
N HIS A 675 85.90 12.28 -51.24
CA HIS A 675 86.85 12.63 -50.18
C HIS A 675 86.51 13.92 -49.42
N LEU A 676 85.69 14.79 -49.99
CA LEU A 676 85.34 16.09 -49.38
C LEU A 676 83.84 16.22 -49.14
N CYS A 677 83.00 16.05 -50.18
CA CYS A 677 81.56 16.27 -50.10
C CYS A 677 80.87 15.27 -49.15
N VAL A 678 81.07 13.96 -49.34
CA VAL A 678 80.41 12.92 -48.52
C VAL A 678 80.80 13.04 -47.03
N PRO A 679 82.10 13.18 -46.66
CA PRO A 679 82.48 13.43 -45.27
C PRO A 679 81.88 14.73 -44.71
N LEU A 680 81.86 15.81 -45.49
CA LEU A 680 81.29 17.09 -45.07
C LEU A 680 79.78 16.98 -44.83
N ALA A 681 79.03 16.37 -45.75
CA ALA A 681 77.59 16.17 -45.65
C ALA A 681 77.22 15.38 -44.37
N ALA A 682 77.99 14.33 -44.05
CA ALA A 682 77.79 13.56 -42.83
C ALA A 682 78.04 14.37 -41.54
N ILE A 683 78.93 15.36 -41.57
CA ILE A 683 79.14 16.28 -40.45
C ILE A 683 78.00 17.32 -40.40
N VAL A 684 77.60 17.87 -41.55
CA VAL A 684 76.53 18.87 -41.67
C VAL A 684 75.20 18.37 -41.11
N GLN A 685 74.78 17.16 -41.44
CA GLN A 685 73.55 16.58 -40.88
C GLN A 685 73.57 16.55 -39.34
N ARG A 686 74.72 16.18 -38.77
CA ARG A 686 74.91 16.12 -37.30
C ARG A 686 74.99 17.52 -36.69
N LEU A 687 75.64 18.47 -37.37
CA LEU A 687 75.72 19.87 -36.94
C LEU A 687 74.33 20.51 -36.90
N ILE A 688 73.54 20.40 -37.98
CA ILE A 688 72.18 20.94 -38.04
C ILE A 688 71.32 20.40 -36.89
N LYS A 689 71.39 19.08 -36.62
CA LYS A 689 70.65 18.47 -35.51
C LYS A 689 71.05 19.04 -34.15
N ARG A 690 72.35 19.28 -33.93
CA ARG A 690 72.86 19.86 -32.67
C ARG A 690 72.57 21.34 -32.54
N LEU A 691 72.63 22.10 -33.63
CA LEU A 691 72.24 23.50 -33.70
C LEU A 691 70.75 23.67 -33.35
N LYS A 692 69.86 22.82 -33.89
CA LYS A 692 68.44 22.78 -33.49
C LYS A 692 68.26 22.42 -32.02
N GLN A 693 69.05 21.47 -31.51
CA GLN A 693 69.02 21.12 -30.09
C GLN A 693 69.44 22.30 -29.20
N MET A 694 70.50 23.02 -29.59
CA MET A 694 70.96 24.21 -28.89
C MET A 694 69.89 25.31 -28.90
N ASP A 695 69.29 25.58 -30.05
CA ASP A 695 68.23 26.57 -30.20
C ASP A 695 67.01 26.26 -29.32
N TRP A 696 66.60 25.00 -29.28
CA TRP A 696 65.51 24.56 -28.41
C TRP A 696 65.87 24.71 -26.92
N LEU A 697 67.11 24.45 -26.52
CA LEU A 697 67.54 24.65 -25.12
C LEU A 697 67.61 26.13 -24.72
N LEU A 698 67.94 27.03 -25.66
CA LEU A 698 68.00 28.48 -25.42
C LEU A 698 66.62 29.12 -25.40
N SER A 699 65.72 28.71 -26.29
CA SER A 699 64.44 29.40 -26.53
C SER A 699 63.22 28.61 -26.10
N GLY A 700 63.34 27.33 -25.74
CA GLY A 700 62.19 26.45 -25.43
C GLY A 700 61.23 26.21 -26.61
N GLY A 701 61.59 26.62 -27.83
CA GLY A 701 60.70 26.60 -29.00
C GLY A 701 59.89 27.88 -29.22
N TYR A 702 60.14 28.95 -28.46
CA TYR A 702 59.49 30.27 -28.66
C TYR A 702 60.14 31.11 -29.77
N GLY A 703 61.15 30.56 -30.46
CA GLY A 703 61.83 31.17 -31.59
C GLY A 703 62.93 32.17 -31.22
N SER A 704 62.90 32.76 -30.02
CA SER A 704 64.03 33.52 -29.45
C SER A 704 63.97 33.53 -27.93
N PHE A 705 65.12 33.75 -27.28
CA PHE A 705 65.18 33.92 -25.82
C PHE A 705 64.33 35.10 -25.34
N VAL A 706 64.31 36.20 -26.11
CA VAL A 706 63.49 37.39 -25.83
C VAL A 706 62.01 37.03 -25.77
N LYS A 707 61.48 36.30 -26.77
CA LYS A 707 60.06 35.90 -26.80
C LYS A 707 59.73 34.97 -25.64
N TYR A 708 60.60 34.02 -25.36
CA TYR A 708 60.48 33.13 -24.21
C TYR A 708 60.40 33.92 -22.88
N LEU A 709 61.33 34.86 -22.67
CA LEU A 709 61.42 35.61 -21.42
C LEU A 709 60.21 36.53 -21.21
N HIS A 710 59.74 37.21 -22.27
CA HIS A 710 58.51 37.99 -22.21
C HIS A 710 57.29 37.12 -21.89
N HIS A 711 57.20 35.92 -22.49
CA HIS A 711 56.12 34.99 -22.19
C HIS A 711 56.14 34.51 -20.74
N LEU A 712 57.33 34.26 -20.18
CA LEU A 712 57.48 33.93 -18.77
C LEU A 712 57.05 35.08 -17.85
N LEU A 713 57.48 36.31 -18.12
CA LEU A 713 57.07 37.48 -17.35
C LEU A 713 55.55 37.69 -17.40
N ASP A 714 54.94 37.59 -18.57
CA ASP A 714 53.48 37.66 -18.73
C ASP A 714 52.76 36.61 -17.87
N LYS A 715 53.30 35.38 -17.80
CA LYS A 715 52.76 34.34 -16.91
C LYS A 715 53.00 34.65 -15.44
N ILE A 716 54.13 35.22 -15.04
CA ILE A 716 54.33 35.66 -13.65
C ILE A 716 53.32 36.76 -13.29
N LYS A 717 53.12 37.74 -14.17
CA LYS A 717 52.13 38.82 -13.98
C LYS A 717 50.72 38.30 -13.79
N GLN A 718 50.27 37.42 -14.68
CA GLN A 718 48.97 36.75 -14.55
C GLN A 718 48.85 35.99 -13.22
N GLY A 719 49.96 35.45 -12.71
CA GLY A 719 50.00 34.78 -11.41
C GLY A 719 49.78 35.76 -10.26
N ASP A 720 50.44 36.92 -10.29
CA ASP A 720 50.22 37.99 -9.31
C ASP A 720 48.78 38.52 -9.36
N ASP A 721 48.23 38.71 -10.56
CA ASP A 721 46.84 39.14 -10.76
C ASP A 721 45.83 38.13 -10.19
N LEU A 722 46.06 36.83 -10.38
CA LEU A 722 45.25 35.76 -9.79
C LEU A 722 45.32 35.76 -8.26
N LEU A 723 46.50 36.06 -7.69
CA LEU A 723 46.66 36.16 -6.23
C LEU A 723 45.97 37.41 -5.66
N ARG A 724 45.72 38.43 -6.47
CA ARG A 724 44.99 39.65 -6.10
C ARG A 724 43.48 39.54 -6.24
N GLN A 725 42.97 38.61 -7.03
CA GLN A 725 41.53 38.43 -7.18
C GLN A 725 40.86 38.25 -5.81
N ASP A 726 39.71 38.88 -5.63
CA ASP A 726 39.00 38.88 -4.37
C ASP A 726 38.44 37.48 -4.07
N SER A 727 39.27 36.68 -3.40
CA SER A 727 38.93 35.33 -2.94
C SER A 727 37.65 35.29 -2.12
N LYS A 728 37.20 36.41 -1.54
CA LYS A 728 35.94 36.50 -0.81
C LYS A 728 34.73 36.35 -1.72
N LYS A 729 34.72 37.00 -2.88
CA LYS A 729 33.57 36.94 -3.81
C LYS A 729 33.35 35.53 -4.35
N GLU A 730 34.44 34.85 -4.69
CA GLU A 730 34.40 33.45 -5.15
C GLU A 730 33.97 32.51 -4.03
N ALA A 731 34.54 32.68 -2.83
CA ALA A 731 34.12 31.94 -1.64
C ALA A 731 32.62 32.11 -1.36
N ASP A 732 32.10 33.34 -1.41
CA ASP A 732 30.68 33.64 -1.20
C ASP A 732 29.79 33.02 -2.28
N GLU A 733 30.28 32.89 -3.51
CA GLU A 733 29.57 32.18 -4.59
C GLU A 733 29.51 30.67 -4.35
N VAL A 734 30.63 30.06 -4.01
CA VAL A 734 30.68 28.62 -3.68
C VAL A 734 29.83 28.33 -2.44
N ALA A 735 29.91 29.16 -1.40
CA ALA A 735 29.09 29.04 -0.21
C ALA A 735 27.59 29.12 -0.53
N ARG A 736 27.16 30.06 -1.39
CA ARG A 736 25.77 30.15 -1.87
C ARG A 736 25.34 28.90 -2.63
N ASN A 737 26.21 28.34 -3.47
CA ASN A 737 25.90 27.11 -4.22
C ASN A 737 25.74 25.90 -3.30
N ILE A 738 26.65 25.74 -2.32
CA ILE A 738 26.53 24.70 -1.29
C ILE A 738 25.22 24.86 -0.51
N SER A 739 24.93 26.07 -0.03
CA SER A 739 23.71 26.37 0.72
C SER A 739 22.44 26.00 -0.07
N LYS A 740 22.37 26.40 -1.36
CA LYS A 740 21.24 26.06 -2.24
C LYS A 740 21.09 24.56 -2.44
N LEU A 741 22.18 23.83 -2.67
CA LEU A 741 22.14 22.39 -2.87
C LEU A 741 21.65 21.66 -1.62
N VAL A 742 22.17 22.03 -0.45
CA VAL A 742 21.73 21.45 0.82
C VAL A 742 20.27 21.77 1.08
N LYS A 743 19.86 23.04 0.93
CA LYS A 743 18.47 23.47 1.10
C LYS A 743 17.52 22.70 0.19
N SER A 744 17.82 22.62 -1.09
CA SER A 744 17.00 21.88 -2.05
C SER A 744 16.87 20.40 -1.69
N GLY A 745 17.94 19.78 -1.19
CA GLY A 745 17.91 18.39 -0.76
C GLY A 745 17.05 18.17 0.50
N LEU A 746 17.07 19.11 1.43
CA LEU A 746 16.23 19.08 2.63
C LEU A 746 14.76 19.41 2.33
N ASP A 747 14.48 20.34 1.43
CA ASP A 747 13.13 20.66 0.96
C ASP A 747 12.47 19.45 0.30
N ASP A 748 13.22 18.74 -0.54
CA ASP A 748 12.78 17.50 -1.17
C ASP A 748 12.56 16.36 -0.15
N TYR A 749 13.40 16.28 0.89
CA TYR A 749 13.15 15.37 2.02
C TYR A 749 11.82 15.67 2.72
N VAL A 750 11.59 16.92 3.11
CA VAL A 750 10.36 17.34 3.81
C VAL A 750 9.12 17.04 2.97
N ARG A 751 9.15 17.36 1.67
CA ARG A 751 8.04 17.08 0.75
C ARG A 751 7.69 15.59 0.69
N VAL A 752 8.70 14.72 0.52
CA VAL A 752 8.49 13.26 0.47
C VAL A 752 7.90 12.73 1.78
N VAL A 753 8.35 13.26 2.92
CA VAL A 753 7.81 12.91 4.23
C VAL A 753 6.35 13.33 4.37
N GLU A 754 6.02 14.56 3.97
CA GLU A 754 4.66 15.07 4.08
C GLU A 754 3.66 14.32 3.18
N GLU A 755 4.07 14.00 1.95
CA GLU A 755 3.23 13.26 1.00
C GLU A 755 2.96 11.83 1.50
N ALA A 756 3.99 11.12 1.94
CA ALA A 756 3.85 9.76 2.44
C ALA A 756 3.16 9.67 3.83
N THR A 757 3.20 10.74 4.65
CA THR A 757 2.42 10.75 5.91
C THR A 757 0.92 10.92 5.67
N LYS A 758 0.51 11.57 4.58
CA LYS A 758 -0.92 11.77 4.24
C LYS A 758 -1.59 10.53 3.67
N GLU A 759 -0.90 9.80 2.80
CA GLU A 759 -1.51 8.69 2.04
C GLU A 759 -1.17 7.29 2.59
N ASP A 760 -0.01 7.16 3.23
CA ASP A 760 0.70 5.88 3.31
C ASP A 760 0.87 5.34 4.74
N MET A 761 0.30 6.03 5.73
CA MET A 761 0.28 5.57 7.12
C MET A 761 -0.83 4.55 7.33
N GLU A 762 -0.47 3.37 7.83
CA GLU A 762 -1.41 2.26 7.95
C GLU A 762 -2.53 2.52 8.97
N SER A 763 -3.72 2.07 8.60
CA SER A 763 -4.91 2.12 9.46
C SER A 763 -4.69 1.33 10.75
N CYS A 764 -5.22 1.84 11.86
CA CYS A 764 -5.26 1.10 13.11
C CYS A 764 -6.44 0.10 13.20
N GLU A 765 -7.18 -0.12 12.12
CA GLU A 765 -8.25 -1.14 11.98
C GLU A 765 -7.88 -2.53 12.52
N PRO A 766 -6.65 -3.08 12.36
CA PRO A 766 -6.37 -4.40 12.92
C PRO A 766 -6.48 -4.50 14.46
N LEU A 767 -6.42 -3.39 15.21
CA LEU A 767 -6.62 -3.37 16.67
C LEU A 767 -8.05 -3.77 17.06
N ILE A 768 -9.05 -3.54 16.19
CA ILE A 768 -10.46 -3.89 16.43
C ILE A 768 -10.84 -5.26 15.84
N ARG A 769 -9.93 -5.93 15.13
CA ARG A 769 -10.25 -7.14 14.35
C ARG A 769 -10.71 -8.33 15.21
N GLU A 770 -10.13 -8.51 16.41
CA GLU A 770 -10.58 -9.57 17.34
C GLU A 770 -12.03 -9.31 17.81
N ASP A 771 -12.43 -8.05 17.98
CA ASP A 771 -13.79 -7.67 18.37
C ASP A 771 -14.78 -7.73 17.19
N ASP A 772 -14.35 -7.33 16.00
CA ASP A 772 -15.16 -7.44 14.77
C ASP A 772 -15.47 -8.90 14.43
N GLU A 773 -14.51 -9.81 14.60
CA GLU A 773 -14.73 -11.25 14.39
C GLU A 773 -15.78 -11.79 15.37
N ALA A 774 -15.75 -11.38 16.64
CA ALA A 774 -16.75 -11.75 17.63
C ALA A 774 -18.14 -11.17 17.28
N MET A 775 -18.21 -9.91 16.81
CA MET A 775 -19.46 -9.27 16.40
C MET A 775 -20.08 -9.95 15.18
N VAL A 776 -19.26 -10.33 14.19
CA VAL A 776 -19.71 -11.09 13.02
C VAL A 776 -20.25 -12.46 13.44
N GLU A 777 -19.58 -13.14 14.38
CA GLU A 777 -20.06 -14.40 14.95
C GLU A 777 -21.40 -14.24 15.68
N TYR A 778 -21.57 -13.21 16.51
CA TYR A 778 -22.84 -12.95 17.21
C TYR A 778 -23.97 -12.58 16.27
N ALA A 779 -23.70 -11.76 15.24
CA ALA A 779 -24.68 -11.42 14.21
C ALA A 779 -25.13 -12.68 13.44
N ASP A 780 -24.20 -13.58 13.10
CA ASP A 780 -24.51 -14.86 12.47
C ASP A 780 -25.36 -15.75 13.40
N LEU A 781 -25.02 -15.85 14.69
CA LEU A 781 -25.81 -16.60 15.67
C LEU A 781 -27.20 -15.99 15.92
N CYS A 782 -27.32 -14.67 15.91
CA CYS A 782 -28.60 -13.97 15.98
C CYS A 782 -29.49 -14.35 14.79
N ASN A 783 -28.96 -14.33 13.58
CA ASN A 783 -29.69 -14.68 12.36
C ASN A 783 -30.02 -16.18 12.29
N ARG A 784 -29.09 -17.06 12.69
CA ARG A 784 -29.25 -18.52 12.58
C ARG A 784 -30.11 -19.13 13.67
N ILE A 785 -30.09 -18.58 14.87
CA ILE A 785 -30.72 -19.18 16.05
C ILE A 785 -31.83 -18.29 16.60
N ALA A 786 -31.50 -17.04 16.97
CA ALA A 786 -32.44 -16.17 17.68
C ALA A 786 -33.66 -15.83 16.82
N LYS A 787 -33.44 -15.42 15.55
CA LYS A 787 -34.52 -15.04 14.62
C LYS A 787 -35.51 -16.21 14.36
N PRO A 788 -35.08 -17.41 13.94
CA PRO A 788 -35.99 -18.55 13.77
C PRO A 788 -36.69 -18.99 15.05
N MET A 789 -35.98 -19.02 16.19
CA MET A 789 -36.57 -19.42 17.48
C MET A 789 -37.67 -18.46 17.93
N ASN A 790 -37.45 -17.15 17.72
CA ASN A 790 -38.44 -16.13 18.02
C ASN A 790 -39.65 -16.17 17.06
N ALA A 791 -39.42 -16.54 15.80
CA ALA A 791 -40.51 -16.75 14.86
C ALA A 791 -41.46 -17.88 15.28
N ILE A 792 -40.96 -18.97 15.88
CA ILE A 792 -41.80 -20.10 16.33
C ILE A 792 -42.87 -19.64 17.32
N TRP A 793 -42.48 -19.00 18.43
CA TRP A 793 -43.46 -18.59 19.43
C TRP A 793 -44.38 -17.48 18.91
N PHE A 794 -43.87 -16.57 18.07
CA PHE A 794 -44.65 -15.47 17.52
C PHE A 794 -45.79 -15.99 16.64
N TRP A 795 -45.51 -16.89 15.70
CA TRP A 795 -46.54 -17.48 14.85
C TRP A 795 -47.50 -18.38 15.63
N LEU A 796 -47.01 -19.11 16.65
CA LEU A 796 -47.87 -19.89 17.55
C LEU A 796 -48.75 -19.01 18.45
N LEU A 797 -48.29 -17.82 18.84
CA LEU A 797 -49.08 -16.85 19.59
C LEU A 797 -50.22 -16.31 18.73
N LEU A 798 -49.96 -15.95 17.48
CA LEU A 798 -50.99 -15.51 16.54
C LEU A 798 -52.02 -16.62 16.28
N PHE A 799 -51.56 -17.87 16.06
CA PHE A 799 -52.45 -19.03 15.97
C PHE A 799 -53.32 -19.18 17.22
N SER A 800 -52.71 -19.19 18.41
CA SER A 800 -53.43 -19.37 19.67
C SER A 800 -54.44 -18.25 19.92
N SER A 801 -54.10 -17.02 19.52
CA SER A 801 -55.00 -15.86 19.62
C SER A 801 -56.23 -16.02 18.70
N LEU A 802 -56.08 -16.62 17.52
CA LEU A 802 -57.20 -16.91 16.62
C LEU A 802 -58.11 -18.05 17.09
N LEU A 803 -57.66 -18.91 18.01
CA LEU A 803 -58.53 -19.93 18.61
C LEU A 803 -59.65 -19.30 19.45
N LEU A 804 -59.40 -18.15 20.10
CA LEU A 804 -60.39 -17.47 20.93
C LEU A 804 -61.66 -17.03 20.16
N PRO A 805 -61.57 -16.23 19.08
CA PRO A 805 -62.75 -15.91 18.27
C PRO A 805 -63.33 -17.15 17.58
N THR A 806 -62.50 -18.16 17.28
CA THR A 806 -62.95 -19.42 16.69
C THR A 806 -63.83 -20.22 17.65
N ILE A 807 -63.50 -20.28 18.94
CA ILE A 807 -64.33 -20.90 20.00
C ILE A 807 -65.72 -20.25 20.00
N CYS A 808 -65.77 -18.91 20.03
CA CYS A 808 -67.02 -18.16 20.01
C CYS A 808 -67.85 -18.40 18.74
N CYS A 809 -67.21 -18.31 17.56
CA CYS A 809 -67.90 -18.49 16.28
C CYS A 809 -68.36 -19.94 16.07
N THR A 810 -67.56 -20.92 16.49
CA THR A 810 -67.90 -22.36 16.40
C THR A 810 -69.08 -22.68 17.30
N HIS A 811 -69.07 -22.17 18.54
CA HIS A 811 -70.20 -22.29 19.46
C HIS A 811 -71.47 -21.68 18.86
N PHE A 812 -71.38 -20.46 18.34
CA PHE A 812 -72.51 -19.77 17.73
C PHE A 812 -73.07 -20.53 16.52
N LEU A 813 -72.19 -20.98 15.60
CA LEU A 813 -72.59 -21.75 14.41
C LEU A 813 -73.24 -23.08 14.81
N ARG A 814 -72.68 -23.79 15.81
CA ARG A 814 -73.25 -25.02 16.34
C ARG A 814 -74.67 -24.81 16.88
N SER A 815 -74.86 -23.84 17.77
CA SER A 815 -76.19 -23.56 18.36
C SER A 815 -77.23 -23.25 17.28
N ARG A 816 -76.81 -22.52 16.23
CA ARG A 816 -77.66 -22.19 15.08
C ARG A 816 -77.97 -23.40 14.20
N LEU A 817 -77.01 -24.29 13.95
CA LEU A 817 -77.22 -25.54 13.21
C LEU A 817 -78.14 -26.50 13.98
N ASN A 818 -78.04 -26.56 15.30
CA ASN A 818 -78.91 -27.39 16.14
C ASN A 818 -80.38 -26.91 16.09
N SER A 819 -80.64 -25.60 15.99
CA SER A 819 -82.01 -25.07 15.82
C SER A 819 -82.73 -25.59 14.57
N LEU A 820 -81.98 -25.93 13.50
CA LEU A 820 -82.56 -26.51 12.28
C LEU A 820 -83.10 -27.93 12.52
N LYS A 821 -82.51 -28.67 13.47
CA LYS A 821 -82.94 -30.02 13.86
C LYS A 821 -84.41 -30.03 14.31
N HIS A 822 -84.83 -29.01 15.06
CA HIS A 822 -86.19 -28.90 15.59
C HIS A 822 -87.19 -28.37 14.55
N SER A 823 -86.75 -27.55 13.59
CA SER A 823 -87.66 -26.97 12.58
C SER A 823 -88.15 -27.96 11.52
N VAL A 824 -87.35 -28.98 11.16
CA VAL A 824 -87.73 -29.99 10.15
C VAL A 824 -88.64 -31.08 10.74
N ALA A 825 -88.71 -31.19 12.06
CA ALA A 825 -89.52 -32.20 12.76
C ALA A 825 -90.94 -31.72 13.14
N THR A 826 -91.46 -30.65 12.52
CA THR A 826 -92.90 -30.34 12.62
C THR A 826 -93.61 -31.07 11.48
N PRO A 827 -94.31 -32.19 11.73
CA PRO A 827 -95.01 -32.92 10.69
C PRO A 827 -96.23 -32.09 10.29
N VAL A 828 -96.17 -31.53 9.09
CA VAL A 828 -97.34 -30.92 8.45
C VAL A 828 -98.32 -32.05 8.18
N SER A 829 -99.51 -31.91 8.79
CA SER A 829 -100.67 -32.79 8.70
C SER A 829 -100.83 -33.41 7.31
N TYR A 830 -100.71 -34.73 7.22
CA TYR A 830 -101.06 -35.52 6.05
C TYR A 830 -102.59 -35.52 5.91
N GLY A 831 -103.12 -34.53 5.18
CA GLY A 831 -104.40 -34.65 4.48
C GLY A 831 -104.15 -35.27 3.11
N GLU A 832 -104.89 -36.32 2.80
CA GLU A 832 -104.79 -37.13 1.58
C GLU A 832 -104.87 -36.30 0.28
N SER A 833 -104.15 -36.79 -0.74
CA SER A 833 -104.25 -36.43 -2.15
C SER A 833 -103.84 -35.00 -2.55
N ASN A 834 -102.55 -34.81 -2.85
CA ASN A 834 -102.08 -34.35 -4.18
C ASN A 834 -100.54 -34.21 -4.16
N PHE A 835 -99.88 -35.09 -4.90
CA PHE A 835 -98.44 -35.05 -5.10
C PHE A 835 -98.06 -33.86 -6.00
N MET A 836 -97.21 -32.96 -5.49
CA MET A 836 -96.31 -32.19 -6.33
C MET A 836 -94.88 -32.40 -5.85
N ALA A 837 -94.06 -32.98 -6.72
CA ALA A 837 -92.64 -33.20 -6.47
C ALA A 837 -91.89 -31.85 -6.32
N PRO A 838 -90.94 -31.73 -5.38
CA PRO A 838 -90.32 -30.47 -4.96
C PRO A 838 -89.23 -29.95 -5.94
N GLY A 839 -89.50 -30.01 -7.25
CA GLY A 839 -88.64 -29.46 -8.30
C GLY A 839 -89.16 -28.16 -8.95
N ILE A 840 -90.39 -27.73 -8.67
CA ILE A 840 -91.01 -26.59 -9.35
C ILE A 840 -91.74 -25.71 -8.32
N LEU A 841 -90.97 -24.93 -7.55
CA LEU A 841 -91.50 -23.74 -6.87
C LEU A 841 -90.58 -22.56 -7.22
N PRO A 842 -90.97 -21.72 -8.18
CA PRO A 842 -90.19 -20.56 -8.59
C PRO A 842 -90.19 -19.47 -7.51
N LEU A 843 -89.14 -18.66 -7.53
CA LEU A 843 -88.83 -17.59 -6.60
C LEU A 843 -90.04 -16.68 -6.28
N GLY A 844 -90.31 -16.50 -5.00
CA GLY A 844 -91.01 -15.31 -4.47
C GLY A 844 -92.48 -15.51 -4.10
N LEU A 845 -92.75 -16.00 -2.89
CA LEU A 845 -94.03 -15.78 -2.21
C LEU A 845 -93.77 -15.36 -0.74
N PRO A 846 -94.39 -14.26 -0.25
CA PRO A 846 -94.16 -13.70 1.08
C PRO A 846 -95.07 -14.31 2.18
N GLN A 847 -94.53 -14.28 3.40
CA GLN A 847 -95.11 -14.45 4.73
C GLN A 847 -96.61 -14.81 4.86
N CYS A 848 -96.90 -16.05 5.29
CA CYS A 848 -98.16 -16.39 5.97
C CYS A 848 -97.91 -16.54 7.48
N GLN A 849 -98.53 -15.68 8.28
CA GLN A 849 -98.69 -15.81 9.73
C GLN A 849 -99.86 -16.77 10.00
N CYS A 850 -99.63 -17.92 10.63
CA CYS A 850 -100.70 -18.81 11.11
C CYS A 850 -100.63 -18.99 12.63
N TYR A 851 -101.83 -18.99 13.20
CA TYR A 851 -102.24 -18.60 14.54
C TYR A 851 -101.73 -19.42 15.73
N ARG A 852 -101.53 -18.68 16.83
CA ARG A 852 -101.34 -19.09 18.22
C ARG A 852 -102.73 -19.11 18.88
N TYR A 853 -102.92 -20.01 19.85
CA TYR A 853 -104.07 -20.15 20.79
C TYR A 853 -105.22 -21.08 20.36
N LEU A 854 -105.18 -22.29 20.92
CA LEU A 854 -106.37 -23.02 21.36
C LEU A 854 -106.17 -23.34 22.85
N PRO A 855 -106.91 -22.69 23.77
CA PRO A 855 -106.88 -23.00 25.19
C PRO A 855 -107.85 -24.15 25.45
N VAL A 856 -107.36 -25.27 25.97
CA VAL A 856 -108.22 -26.35 26.45
C VAL A 856 -108.40 -26.15 27.96
N SER A 857 -109.65 -26.02 28.34
CA SER A 857 -110.22 -25.66 29.64
C SER A 857 -109.89 -26.65 30.76
N ALA A 858 -109.83 -26.11 31.97
CA ALA A 858 -109.74 -26.83 33.22
C ALA A 858 -111.08 -27.51 33.57
N GLU A 859 -111.05 -28.82 33.79
CA GLU A 859 -112.14 -29.55 34.44
C GLU A 859 -111.59 -30.30 35.68
N THR A 860 -111.94 -29.71 36.82
CA THR A 860 -112.40 -30.30 38.09
C THR A 860 -111.83 -31.64 38.59
N ASN A 861 -111.28 -31.55 39.81
CA ASN A 861 -111.22 -32.59 40.84
C ASN A 861 -112.48 -33.46 40.89
N VAL A 862 -112.30 -34.77 41.10
CA VAL A 862 -112.82 -35.60 42.22
C VAL A 862 -112.67 -37.08 41.82
N ASP A 863 -111.71 -37.74 42.47
CA ASP A 863 -111.79 -39.07 43.10
C ASP A 863 -112.44 -40.30 42.42
N TYR A 864 -111.74 -41.42 42.64
CA TYR A 864 -112.17 -42.82 42.75
C TYR A 864 -111.83 -43.84 41.63
N LEU A 865 -110.84 -44.68 42.01
CA LEU A 865 -110.78 -46.15 41.95
C LEU A 865 -110.81 -46.92 40.60
N GLU A 866 -109.61 -47.42 40.27
CA GLU A 866 -109.24 -48.86 40.28
C GLU A 866 -110.14 -49.89 39.57
N GLY A 867 -109.54 -50.60 38.61
CA GLY A 867 -110.10 -51.78 37.92
C GLY A 867 -109.55 -51.85 36.48
N MET A 868 -108.30 -52.30 36.30
CA MET A 868 -107.94 -53.68 35.94
C MET A 868 -108.49 -54.14 34.58
N GLU A 869 -107.50 -54.49 33.74
CA GLU A 869 -107.51 -55.60 32.78
C GLU A 869 -108.07 -55.37 31.37
N ASP A 870 -107.09 -55.31 30.47
CA ASP A 870 -106.90 -56.27 29.38
C ASP A 870 -107.42 -55.95 27.97
N TYR A 871 -106.41 -55.89 27.08
CA TYR A 871 -106.30 -56.63 25.81
C TYR A 871 -107.46 -56.47 24.80
N TYR A 872 -107.28 -56.25 23.51
CA TYR A 872 -106.17 -56.18 22.54
C TYR A 872 -106.95 -56.34 21.22
N VAL A 873 -106.54 -55.67 20.14
CA VAL A 873 -106.51 -56.26 18.78
C VAL A 873 -107.87 -56.62 18.16
N ASP A 874 -108.20 -56.17 16.95
CA ASP A 874 -107.45 -56.31 15.72
C ASP A 874 -108.19 -55.48 14.67
N GLN A 875 -107.46 -54.92 13.72
CA GLN A 875 -107.74 -54.99 12.27
C GLN A 875 -106.92 -53.95 11.52
N VAL A 876 -105.61 -54.10 11.64
CA VAL A 876 -104.74 -54.02 10.47
C VAL A 876 -104.95 -55.31 9.69
N LYS A 877 -105.91 -55.35 8.73
CA LYS A 877 -105.99 -56.46 7.77
C LYS A 877 -106.88 -56.19 6.55
N ARG A 878 -106.31 -55.55 5.52
CA ARG A 878 -106.41 -56.00 4.11
C ARG A 878 -105.56 -55.14 3.16
N LYS A 879 -104.88 -55.83 2.22
CA LYS A 879 -103.84 -55.41 1.24
C LYS A 879 -102.42 -55.39 1.83
N ARG A 880 -101.47 -56.32 1.60
CA ARG A 880 -101.24 -57.44 0.66
C ARG A 880 -101.76 -57.22 -0.76
N GLU A 881 -101.03 -56.37 -1.46
CA GLU A 881 -100.52 -56.51 -2.84
C GLU A 881 -99.05 -56.07 -2.79
#